data_AF-A0A1A7BFE3-F1
#
_entry.id   AF-A0A1A7BFE3-F1
#
_cell.length_a   1.000
_cell.length_b   1.000
_cell.length_c   1.000
_cell.angle_alpha   90.00
_cell.angle_beta   90.00
_cell.angle_gamma   90.00
#
_symmetry.space_group_name_H-M   'P 1'
#
loop_
_entity.id
_entity.type
_entity.pdbx_description
1 polymer ?
#
loop_
_entity_poly.entity_id
_entity_poly.type
_entity_poly.pdbx_seq_one_letter_code
_entity_poly.pdbx_strand_id
1 'polypeptide(L)'
;MARGFVLLLGALLGCAIPAAAQDMSPGSFPTSSALVERADPDESPARREREEAAARADRTACDEGKSSGCAALGLAYLTGAGVPQNRPLAEVLLREACDADEGTACMGLGQLYLPRVAFSEEDKAMLEQAGSAFDRGCRLGVLDACERVAAILDGTDEVAADALRRDTCAKGGTASCRRLADDLSMRDESAAAQTEAQRVFARLCRSGDRESCVSHARWLTQQQERDEDSRSPELREIQSLGCRAGDGYLCHDLAMAVFAEGSGPPEQRVEALALFDRACDNESDFCSIRTAIHARPLLVQGCEAGRAQDCYALGELYQAPGSPLESAADARAPMGKACEGGIIEACTIAAELALQDSAPDAAARAERWYRTGCAGGQAGSCIAFGRRLVDGDGFPRDPGQGYPLLASACASGRTDICDELETRTATDPEAPVPVADNSYLPDDPEALEERQRRINEENAAERRAWRESVCTSTAVTFRGTLYEDTICDPLQRLIGGYRLRPGQAPWQALLWRPERLGTEILRPGARVACGGAMVATGWILTAAHCIVDKNKKSLLGPGHRIRLGVYNPQADEGVSYPILRAIPHPRYHEPSRAFDIALVRIDPRSGVKGEATNSIRAIRLDPVSLDKRTITNGLPVYTYGWGLTALEGETSTYLKGAKLRLEDPAACTRRTKFRGPLLEGAVLCASAPDNSQACYGDSGGPLITYGDTGNVPTVIAVVSAGEDCGTTGVPSRYTRIAKVRDWIDDTMAGRPHNPRRR
;
A
#
# COMPACT_ATOMS: atom_id res chain seq x y z
N MET A 1 -41.74 11.78 32.50
CA MET A 1 -40.71 10.80 32.92
C MET A 1 -39.61 10.85 31.88
N ALA A 2 -38.36 11.17 32.12
CA ALA A 2 -37.61 11.70 33.27
C ALA A 2 -36.40 12.41 32.59
N ARG A 3 -36.23 13.73 32.72
CA ARG A 3 -35.23 14.32 33.64
C ARG A 3 -34.13 13.34 34.05
N GLY A 4 -33.04 13.32 33.28
CA GLY A 4 -31.83 12.60 33.62
C GLY A 4 -30.95 12.46 32.40
N PHE A 5 -30.05 13.41 32.18
CA PHE A 5 -28.75 13.27 31.50
C PHE A 5 -28.00 14.60 31.26
N VAL A 6 -28.45 15.73 31.85
CA VAL A 6 -27.76 17.05 31.78
C VAL A 6 -26.97 17.37 33.07
N LEU A 7 -26.67 16.39 33.90
CA LEU A 7 -25.92 16.59 35.16
C LEU A 7 -24.73 15.66 35.22
N LEU A 8 -23.64 16.02 34.54
CA LEU A 8 -22.29 15.53 34.85
C LEU A 8 -21.18 16.59 34.68
N LEU A 9 -21.54 17.87 34.51
CA LEU A 9 -20.59 18.98 34.39
C LEU A 9 -20.75 20.08 35.46
N GLY A 10 -21.49 19.83 36.53
CA GLY A 10 -21.65 20.82 37.60
C GLY A 10 -22.12 20.24 38.92
N ALA A 11 -21.17 19.84 39.78
CA ALA A 11 -21.22 20.00 41.24
C ALA A 11 -20.09 19.22 41.93
N LEU A 12 -18.94 19.88 42.15
CA LEU A 12 -18.14 19.70 43.36
C LEU A 12 -17.55 21.08 43.75
N LEU A 13 -18.35 21.84 44.50
CA LEU A 13 -17.90 22.98 45.28
C LEU A 13 -17.50 22.49 46.68
N GLY A 14 -16.34 22.91 47.16
CA GLY A 14 -16.11 23.10 48.60
C GLY A 14 -15.34 22.01 49.33
N CYS A 15 -14.11 21.73 48.92
CA CYS A 15 -13.02 21.48 49.86
C CYS A 15 -11.85 22.35 49.44
N ALA A 16 -11.49 23.32 50.28
CA ALA A 16 -10.24 24.04 50.16
C ALA A 16 -9.10 23.03 50.40
N ILE A 17 -8.65 22.40 49.32
CA ILE A 17 -7.38 21.70 49.29
C ILE A 17 -6.32 22.82 49.28
N PRO A 18 -5.34 22.81 50.20
CA PRO A 18 -4.27 23.80 50.13
C PRO A 18 -3.64 23.74 48.74
N ALA A 19 -3.22 24.89 48.21
CA ALA A 19 -2.41 25.00 47.01
C ALA A 19 -1.08 24.25 47.24
N ALA A 20 -1.13 22.92 47.18
CA ALA A 20 0.02 22.09 46.96
C ALA A 20 0.37 22.31 45.50
N ALA A 21 1.53 22.91 45.26
CA ALA A 21 2.16 22.97 43.97
C ALA A 21 1.98 21.61 43.29
N GLN A 22 1.14 21.56 42.25
CA GLN A 22 1.07 20.40 41.39
C GLN A 22 2.47 20.22 40.82
N ASP A 23 3.00 19.02 41.01
CA ASP A 23 4.35 18.63 40.59
C ASP A 23 4.56 19.07 39.13
N MET A 24 5.48 20.01 38.89
CA MET A 24 5.79 20.58 37.58
C MET A 24 6.61 19.59 36.72
N SER A 25 6.47 18.29 36.96
CA SER A 25 7.14 17.25 36.21
C SER A 25 6.46 17.10 34.84
N PRO A 26 7.18 17.32 33.72
CA PRO A 26 6.60 17.12 32.39
C PRO A 26 6.12 15.68 32.23
N GLY A 27 4.98 15.49 31.55
CA GLY A 27 4.52 14.14 31.21
C GLY A 27 5.54 13.42 30.32
N SER A 28 5.71 12.11 30.52
CA SER A 28 6.41 11.29 29.53
C SER A 28 5.50 11.15 28.30
N PHE A 29 5.82 11.85 27.21
CA PHE A 29 5.04 11.76 25.98
C PHE A 29 5.38 10.46 25.23
N PRO A 30 4.38 9.64 24.87
CA PRO A 30 4.63 8.52 23.98
C PRO A 30 5.24 9.04 22.66
N THR A 31 6.07 8.25 22.01
CA THR A 31 6.56 8.52 20.64
C THR A 31 5.45 8.47 19.58
N SER A 32 4.18 8.34 20.01
CA SER A 32 2.98 8.18 19.19
C SER A 32 1.93 9.29 19.35
N SER A 33 2.29 10.48 19.87
CA SER A 33 1.40 11.66 19.81
C SER A 33 1.07 11.98 18.35
N ALA A 34 -0.21 12.25 18.05
CA ALA A 34 -0.74 12.17 16.69
C ALA A 34 -0.38 13.31 15.76
N LEU A 35 -0.22 14.51 16.31
CA LEU A 35 -0.20 15.75 15.54
C LEU A 35 1.12 16.52 15.64
N VAL A 36 2.05 16.06 16.48
CA VAL A 36 3.37 16.68 16.60
C VAL A 36 4.33 15.94 15.68
N GLU A 37 4.35 16.36 14.42
CA GLU A 37 5.31 15.87 13.43
C GLU A 37 6.72 16.38 13.75
N ARG A 38 7.74 15.64 13.33
CA ARG A 38 9.13 16.10 13.46
C ARG A 38 9.28 17.39 12.66
N ALA A 39 9.94 18.39 13.25
CA ALA A 39 10.23 19.64 12.56
C ALA A 39 10.96 19.39 11.23
N ASP A 40 10.58 20.14 10.18
CA ASP A 40 11.12 20.00 8.83
C ASP A 40 12.65 20.23 8.81
N PRO A 41 13.46 19.22 8.49
CA PRO A 41 14.91 19.38 8.45
C PRO A 41 15.38 20.29 7.30
N ASP A 42 14.59 20.44 6.23
CA ASP A 42 14.97 21.11 4.98
C ASP A 42 14.42 22.56 4.88
N GLU A 43 14.04 23.15 6.02
CA GLU A 43 13.50 24.50 6.08
C GLU A 43 14.49 25.56 5.55
N SER A 44 14.00 26.45 4.66
CA SER A 44 14.83 27.50 4.05
C SER A 44 15.50 28.43 5.08
N PRO A 45 16.76 28.87 4.87
CA PRO A 45 17.48 29.74 5.81
C PRO A 45 16.75 31.04 6.16
N ALA A 46 16.08 31.67 5.18
CA ALA A 46 15.36 32.92 5.38
C ALA A 46 14.07 32.76 6.18
N ARG A 47 13.46 31.56 6.18
CA ARG A 47 12.31 31.26 7.04
C ARG A 47 12.79 31.00 8.47
N ARG A 48 13.82 30.16 8.62
CA ARG A 48 14.47 29.87 9.90
C ARG A 48 14.89 31.14 10.66
N GLU A 49 15.57 32.08 9.99
CA GLU A 49 16.00 33.34 10.63
C GLU A 49 14.82 34.18 11.15
N ARG A 50 13.70 34.21 10.42
CA ARG A 50 12.49 34.92 10.83
C ARG A 50 11.81 34.24 12.02
N GLU A 51 11.70 32.92 11.98
CA GLU A 51 11.12 32.13 13.07
C GLU A 51 11.99 32.23 14.34
N GLU A 52 13.32 32.19 14.23
CA GLU A 52 14.23 32.40 15.36
C GLU A 52 14.10 33.80 15.97
N ALA A 53 13.93 34.84 15.14
CA ALA A 53 13.69 36.20 15.60
C ALA A 53 12.35 36.32 16.34
N ALA A 54 11.29 35.69 15.82
CA ALA A 54 9.98 35.62 16.46
C ALA A 54 10.08 34.90 17.81
N ALA A 55 10.70 33.72 17.86
CA ALA A 55 10.84 32.96 19.10
C ALA A 55 11.62 33.70 20.20
N ARG A 56 12.62 34.53 19.83
CA ARG A 56 13.32 35.41 20.79
C ARG A 56 12.40 36.51 21.35
N ALA A 57 11.55 37.08 20.51
CA ALA A 57 10.56 38.08 20.94
C ALA A 57 9.49 37.43 21.85
N ASP A 58 8.98 36.27 21.47
CA ASP A 58 8.00 35.50 22.25
C ASP A 58 8.57 35.09 23.60
N ARG A 59 9.86 34.69 23.64
CA ARG A 59 10.56 34.41 24.88
C ARG A 59 10.63 35.61 25.80
N THR A 60 10.98 36.78 25.27
CA THR A 60 11.03 38.02 26.05
C THR A 60 9.64 38.37 26.60
N ALA A 61 8.60 38.29 25.77
CA ALA A 61 7.23 38.53 26.19
C ALA A 61 6.75 37.55 27.28
N CYS A 62 7.11 36.27 27.16
CA CYS A 62 6.79 35.26 28.17
C CYS A 62 7.53 35.49 29.49
N ASP A 63 8.81 35.89 29.45
CA ASP A 63 9.58 36.24 30.65
C ASP A 63 9.05 37.53 31.32
N GLU A 64 8.40 38.42 30.57
CA GLU A 64 7.66 39.58 31.09
C GLU A 64 6.26 39.24 31.65
N GLY A 65 5.82 37.97 31.56
CA GLY A 65 4.53 37.50 32.08
C GLY A 65 3.34 37.69 31.14
N LYS A 66 3.56 37.91 29.83
CA LYS A 66 2.48 38.00 28.83
C LYS A 66 2.06 36.59 28.39
N SER A 67 0.80 36.24 28.63
CA SER A 67 0.23 34.91 28.26
C SER A 67 0.33 34.62 26.76
N SER A 68 0.09 35.61 25.90
CA SER A 68 0.24 35.47 24.44
C SER A 68 1.68 35.16 24.01
N GLY A 69 2.67 35.70 24.72
CA GLY A 69 4.09 35.38 24.49
C GLY A 69 4.42 33.95 24.88
N CYS A 70 3.89 33.46 26.01
CA CYS A 70 4.07 32.07 26.41
C CYS A 70 3.31 31.09 25.49
N ALA A 71 2.14 31.47 24.98
CA ALA A 71 1.40 30.69 24.00
C ALA A 71 2.18 30.52 22.69
N ALA A 72 2.67 31.64 22.12
CA ALA A 72 3.47 31.62 20.89
C ALA A 72 4.76 30.83 21.06
N LEU A 73 5.50 31.03 22.17
CA LEU A 73 6.70 30.27 22.47
C LEU A 73 6.41 28.78 22.66
N GLY A 74 5.31 28.44 23.33
CA GLY A 74 4.87 27.05 23.53
C GLY A 74 4.56 26.35 22.21
N LEU A 75 3.85 27.03 21.30
CA LEU A 75 3.60 26.54 19.94
C LEU A 75 4.90 26.40 19.13
N ALA A 76 5.84 27.33 19.29
CA ALA A 76 7.16 27.24 18.64
C ALA A 76 7.95 26.01 19.11
N TYR A 77 7.96 25.70 20.41
CA TYR A 77 8.55 24.46 20.92
C TYR A 77 7.77 23.21 20.49
N LEU A 78 6.45 23.31 20.30
CA LEU A 78 5.63 22.21 19.82
C LEU A 78 5.97 21.85 18.35
N THR A 79 6.15 22.84 17.48
CA THR A 79 6.38 22.64 16.04
C THR A 79 7.86 22.66 15.64
N GLY A 80 8.74 23.18 16.49
CA GLY A 80 10.14 23.44 16.16
C GLY A 80 10.39 24.74 15.39
N ALA A 81 9.42 25.65 15.35
CA ALA A 81 9.54 26.90 14.60
C ALA A 81 10.55 27.85 15.27
N GLY A 82 11.74 28.00 14.68
CA GLY A 82 12.81 28.87 15.20
C GLY A 82 13.42 28.45 16.54
N VAL A 83 13.04 27.30 17.11
CA VAL A 83 13.58 26.71 18.34
C VAL A 83 13.69 25.20 18.23
N PRO A 84 14.57 24.54 18.99
CA PRO A 84 14.60 23.07 19.03
C PRO A 84 13.27 22.53 19.53
N GLN A 85 12.60 21.73 18.71
CA GLN A 85 11.31 21.11 19.05
C GLN A 85 11.40 20.33 20.38
N ASN A 86 10.50 20.61 21.33
CA ASN A 86 10.53 20.02 22.67
C ASN A 86 9.13 20.01 23.30
N ARG A 87 8.45 18.87 23.27
CA ARG A 87 7.07 18.68 23.77
C ARG A 87 6.92 18.91 25.28
N PRO A 88 7.83 18.43 26.14
CA PRO A 88 7.81 18.72 27.57
C PRO A 88 7.77 20.22 27.90
N LEU A 89 8.62 21.00 27.24
CA LEU A 89 8.65 22.45 27.45
C LEU A 89 7.43 23.13 26.82
N ALA A 90 6.98 22.68 25.65
CA ALA A 90 5.75 23.16 25.03
C ALA A 90 4.53 22.99 25.95
N GLU A 91 4.40 21.83 26.60
CA GLU A 91 3.30 21.55 27.55
C GLU A 91 3.25 22.60 28.66
N VAL A 92 4.40 22.88 29.28
CA VAL A 92 4.50 23.82 30.40
C VAL A 92 4.04 25.23 29.97
N LEU A 93 4.56 25.70 28.84
CA LEU A 93 4.25 27.03 28.31
C LEU A 93 2.79 27.17 27.86
N LEU A 94 2.27 26.17 27.15
CA LEU A 94 0.90 26.15 26.66
C LEU A 94 -0.11 26.04 27.80
N ARG A 95 0.20 25.27 28.84
CA ARG A 95 -0.64 25.17 30.04
C ARG A 95 -0.67 26.49 30.80
N GLU A 96 0.49 27.13 31.03
CA GLU A 96 0.58 28.45 31.66
C GLU A 96 -0.27 29.49 30.93
N ALA A 97 -0.20 29.53 29.60
CA ALA A 97 -0.98 30.48 28.79
C ALA A 97 -2.47 30.13 28.70
N CYS A 98 -2.82 28.86 28.54
CA CYS A 98 -4.22 28.43 28.49
C CYS A 98 -4.93 28.70 29.82
N ASP A 99 -4.24 28.53 30.95
CA ASP A 99 -4.78 28.87 32.27
C ASP A 99 -5.02 30.38 32.44
N ALA A 100 -4.29 31.21 31.71
CA ALA A 100 -4.50 32.65 31.58
C ALA A 100 -5.49 33.05 30.46
N ASP A 101 -6.37 32.13 30.04
CA ASP A 101 -7.43 32.32 29.03
C ASP A 101 -6.93 32.70 27.62
N GLU A 102 -5.69 32.32 27.28
CA GLU A 102 -5.20 32.43 25.90
C GLU A 102 -5.71 31.25 25.06
N GLY A 103 -6.75 31.47 24.27
CA GLY A 103 -7.46 30.40 23.54
C GLY A 103 -6.57 29.63 22.57
N THR A 104 -5.60 30.30 21.94
CA THR A 104 -4.65 29.65 21.02
C THR A 104 -3.74 28.66 21.74
N ALA A 105 -3.38 28.93 23.00
CA ALA A 105 -2.64 28.00 23.84
C ALA A 105 -3.48 26.77 24.20
N CYS A 106 -4.78 26.95 24.48
CA CYS A 106 -5.68 25.83 24.74
C CYS A 106 -5.84 24.92 23.51
N MET A 107 -5.88 25.49 22.31
CA MET A 107 -5.85 24.71 21.07
C MET A 107 -4.56 23.89 20.95
N GLY A 108 -3.40 24.52 21.16
CA GLY A 108 -2.10 23.83 21.11
C GLY A 108 -1.96 22.73 22.16
N LEU A 109 -2.47 22.97 23.37
CA LEU A 109 -2.49 21.99 24.45
C LEU A 109 -3.38 20.78 24.11
N GLY A 110 -4.55 21.04 23.53
CA GLY A 110 -5.42 19.98 23.03
C GLY A 110 -4.76 19.13 21.94
N GLN A 111 -4.04 19.75 21.02
CA GLN A 111 -3.27 19.03 19.98
C GLN A 111 -2.16 18.17 20.58
N LEU A 112 -1.45 18.68 21.58
CA LEU A 112 -0.36 17.97 22.25
C LEU A 112 -0.84 16.67 22.93
N TYR A 113 -2.02 16.71 23.56
CA TYR A 113 -2.59 15.55 24.25
C TYR A 113 -3.34 14.57 23.36
N LEU A 114 -3.63 14.91 22.10
CA LEU A 114 -4.43 14.03 21.25
C LEU A 114 -3.65 12.75 20.85
N PRO A 115 -4.03 11.55 21.33
CA PRO A 115 -3.35 10.31 20.96
C PRO A 115 -3.74 9.88 19.53
N ARG A 116 -2.86 9.13 18.83
CA ARG A 116 -3.21 8.56 17.50
C ARG A 116 -4.35 7.57 17.59
N VAL A 117 -4.31 6.73 18.62
CA VAL A 117 -5.33 5.75 18.96
C VAL A 117 -5.29 5.55 20.47
N ALA A 118 -6.44 5.53 21.13
CA ALA A 118 -6.52 5.34 22.57
C ALA A 118 -6.66 3.86 22.93
N PHE A 119 -5.53 3.18 23.15
CA PHE A 119 -5.51 1.75 23.52
C PHE A 119 -5.26 1.52 25.02
N SER A 120 -4.50 2.40 25.66
CA SER A 120 -4.20 2.32 27.10
C SER A 120 -5.07 3.27 27.92
N GLU A 121 -5.13 3.04 29.23
CA GLU A 121 -5.79 3.96 30.17
C GLU A 121 -5.10 5.34 30.21
N GLU A 122 -3.79 5.39 29.95
CA GLU A 122 -3.04 6.63 29.80
C GLU A 122 -3.49 7.41 28.56
N ASP A 123 -3.66 6.73 27.41
CA ASP A 123 -4.13 7.39 26.18
C ASP A 123 -5.56 7.94 26.33
N LYS A 124 -6.43 7.23 27.05
CA LYS A 124 -7.80 7.70 27.34
C LYS A 124 -7.79 8.95 28.23
N ALA A 125 -6.96 8.96 29.27
CA ALA A 125 -6.80 10.14 30.12
C ALA A 125 -6.25 11.34 29.34
N MET A 126 -5.32 11.11 28.41
CA MET A 126 -4.83 12.18 27.51
C MET A 126 -5.92 12.68 26.56
N LEU A 127 -6.75 11.78 26.01
CA LEU A 127 -7.87 12.16 25.15
C LEU A 127 -8.91 13.03 25.90
N GLU A 128 -9.19 12.72 27.17
CA GLU A 128 -10.06 13.55 28.02
C GLU A 128 -9.46 14.95 28.25
N GLN A 129 -8.15 15.03 28.51
CA GLN A 129 -7.44 16.30 28.64
C GLN A 129 -7.47 17.10 27.32
N ALA A 130 -7.31 16.43 26.18
CA ALA A 130 -7.41 17.04 24.86
C ALA A 130 -8.81 17.65 24.63
N GLY A 131 -9.86 16.88 24.91
CA GLY A 131 -11.25 17.33 24.78
C GLY A 131 -11.55 18.55 25.67
N SER A 132 -11.07 18.55 26.91
CA SER A 132 -11.24 19.69 27.82
C SER A 132 -10.51 20.95 27.33
N ALA A 133 -9.30 20.80 26.80
CA ALA A 133 -8.54 21.92 26.24
C ALA A 133 -9.21 22.50 24.97
N PHE A 134 -9.72 21.64 24.07
CA PHE A 134 -10.47 22.08 22.89
C PHE A 134 -11.78 22.78 23.25
N ASP A 135 -12.54 22.26 24.21
CA ASP A 135 -13.76 22.91 24.68
C ASP A 135 -13.48 24.31 25.23
N ARG A 136 -12.43 24.47 26.05
CA ARG A 136 -12.02 25.79 26.55
C ARG A 136 -11.60 26.72 25.40
N GLY A 137 -10.78 26.23 24.46
CA GLY A 137 -10.38 27.00 23.28
C GLY A 137 -11.57 27.45 22.42
N CYS A 138 -12.57 26.59 22.24
CA CYS A 138 -13.79 26.91 21.51
C CYS A 138 -14.61 28.00 22.23
N ARG A 139 -14.77 27.90 23.55
CA ARG A 139 -15.45 28.94 24.36
C ARG A 139 -14.73 30.28 24.33
N LEU A 140 -13.42 30.28 24.15
CA LEU A 140 -12.59 31.47 23.96
C LEU A 140 -12.60 32.01 22.52
N GLY A 141 -13.38 31.40 21.62
CA GLY A 141 -13.62 31.89 20.26
C GLY A 141 -12.68 31.34 19.19
N VAL A 142 -11.86 30.33 19.50
CA VAL A 142 -10.99 29.69 18.52
C VAL A 142 -11.81 28.70 17.67
N LEU A 143 -12.12 29.07 16.44
CA LEU A 143 -12.98 28.30 15.53
C LEU A 143 -12.42 26.89 15.25
N ASP A 144 -11.10 26.75 15.11
CA ASP A 144 -10.46 25.45 14.90
C ASP A 144 -10.61 24.52 16.11
N ALA A 145 -10.66 25.08 17.32
CA ALA A 145 -10.94 24.31 18.52
C ALA A 145 -12.41 23.84 18.55
N CYS A 146 -13.35 24.68 18.08
CA CYS A 146 -14.75 24.28 17.92
C CYS A 146 -14.92 23.13 16.92
N GLU A 147 -14.15 23.12 15.83
CA GLU A 147 -14.17 21.98 14.89
C GLU A 147 -13.64 20.70 15.55
N ARG A 148 -12.61 20.79 16.40
CA ARG A 148 -12.12 19.62 17.15
C ARG A 148 -13.15 19.10 18.14
N VAL A 149 -13.90 19.99 18.79
CA VAL A 149 -15.05 19.60 19.64
C VAL A 149 -16.13 18.91 18.81
N ALA A 150 -16.49 19.47 17.64
CA ALA A 150 -17.47 18.84 16.74
C ALA A 150 -17.01 17.43 16.29
N ALA A 151 -15.73 17.27 15.96
CA ALA A 151 -15.16 15.98 15.58
C ALA A 151 -15.18 14.94 16.73
N ILE A 152 -15.03 15.39 17.98
CA ILE A 152 -15.20 14.51 19.16
C ILE A 152 -16.68 14.13 19.32
N LEU A 153 -17.59 15.08 19.07
CA LEU A 153 -19.04 14.85 19.15
C LEU A 153 -19.55 13.88 18.08
N ASP A 154 -19.01 13.87 16.85
CA ASP A 154 -19.45 12.95 15.78
C ASP A 154 -19.52 11.49 16.23
N GLY A 155 -18.62 11.05 17.11
CA GLY A 155 -18.62 9.68 17.62
C GLY A 155 -19.74 9.36 18.62
N THR A 156 -20.50 10.35 19.07
CA THR A 156 -21.46 10.24 20.18
C THR A 156 -22.81 10.95 19.95
N ASP A 157 -22.81 12.11 19.31
CA ASP A 157 -23.97 12.96 19.02
C ASP A 157 -23.73 13.76 17.73
N GLU A 158 -23.98 13.12 16.59
CA GLU A 158 -23.82 13.71 15.25
C GLU A 158 -24.69 14.96 15.03
N VAL A 159 -25.87 15.02 15.65
CA VAL A 159 -26.77 16.18 15.51
C VAL A 159 -26.17 17.40 16.21
N ALA A 160 -25.60 17.20 17.39
CA ALA A 160 -24.87 18.26 18.10
C ALA A 160 -23.60 18.68 17.34
N ALA A 161 -22.88 17.73 16.74
CA ALA A 161 -21.72 18.01 15.91
C ALA A 161 -22.07 18.88 14.70
N ASP A 162 -23.09 18.49 13.92
CA ASP A 162 -23.55 19.24 12.76
C ASP A 162 -24.09 20.63 13.13
N ALA A 163 -24.77 20.75 14.28
CA ALA A 163 -25.22 22.04 14.79
C ALA A 163 -24.02 22.96 15.13
N LEU A 164 -22.99 22.43 15.79
CA LEU A 164 -21.78 23.17 16.11
C LEU A 164 -21.00 23.55 14.84
N ARG A 165 -20.92 22.66 13.84
CA ARG A 165 -20.30 22.96 12.54
C ARG A 165 -21.06 24.04 11.78
N ARG A 166 -22.40 24.03 11.79
CA ARG A 166 -23.21 25.09 11.17
C ARG A 166 -22.95 26.46 11.81
N ASP A 167 -22.92 26.53 13.14
CA ASP A 167 -22.62 27.78 13.86
C ASP A 167 -21.19 28.26 13.58
N THR A 168 -20.21 27.34 13.64
CA THR A 168 -18.79 27.65 13.37
C THR A 168 -18.58 28.07 11.91
N CYS A 169 -19.25 27.41 10.97
CA CYS A 169 -19.25 27.76 9.55
C CYS A 169 -19.87 29.15 9.31
N ALA A 170 -20.97 29.49 9.99
CA ALA A 170 -21.58 30.82 9.90
C ALA A 170 -20.67 31.94 10.42
N LYS A 171 -19.75 31.62 11.34
CA LYS A 171 -18.70 32.52 11.85
C LYS A 171 -17.45 32.58 10.96
N GLY A 172 -17.44 31.89 9.81
CA GLY A 172 -16.32 31.89 8.87
C GLY A 172 -15.33 30.73 9.03
N GLY A 173 -15.66 29.72 9.84
CA GLY A 173 -14.84 28.52 10.00
C GLY A 173 -14.85 27.65 8.75
N THR A 174 -13.85 27.84 7.89
CA THR A 174 -13.76 27.14 6.58
C THR A 174 -13.66 25.62 6.75
N ALA A 175 -12.90 25.14 7.75
CA ALA A 175 -12.78 23.70 8.04
C ALA A 175 -14.13 23.08 8.43
N SER A 176 -14.89 23.75 9.31
CA SER A 176 -16.23 23.31 9.69
C SER A 176 -17.22 23.36 8.54
N CYS A 177 -17.15 24.39 7.68
CA CYS A 177 -17.99 24.45 6.49
C CYS A 177 -17.74 23.28 5.55
N ARG A 178 -16.48 22.97 5.26
CA ARG A 178 -16.11 21.85 4.38
C ARG A 178 -16.56 20.52 4.97
N ARG A 179 -16.24 20.26 6.26
CA ARG A 179 -16.65 19.03 6.95
C ARG A 179 -18.16 18.85 6.98
N LEU A 180 -18.91 19.91 7.27
CA LEU A 180 -20.37 19.90 7.19
C LEU A 180 -20.87 19.54 5.78
N ALA A 181 -20.29 20.13 4.73
CA ALA A 181 -20.70 19.85 3.36
C ALA A 181 -20.38 18.41 2.92
N ASP A 182 -19.21 17.90 3.31
CA ASP A 182 -18.82 16.50 3.09
C ASP A 182 -19.81 15.56 3.78
N ASP A 183 -20.08 15.81 5.06
CA ASP A 183 -21.00 15.03 5.88
C ASP A 183 -22.42 15.00 5.31
N LEU A 184 -22.96 16.17 4.94
CA LEU A 184 -24.28 16.28 4.31
C LEU A 184 -24.32 15.55 2.97
N SER A 185 -23.24 15.61 2.17
CA SER A 185 -23.17 14.93 0.87
C SER A 185 -23.12 13.41 1.00
N MET A 186 -22.47 12.89 2.05
CA MET A 186 -22.24 11.45 2.24
C MET A 186 -23.33 10.75 3.06
N ARG A 187 -23.85 11.41 4.11
CA ARG A 187 -24.76 10.79 5.09
C ARG A 187 -26.24 10.99 4.77
N ASP A 188 -26.60 12.09 4.09
CA ASP A 188 -27.99 12.47 3.84
C ASP A 188 -28.26 12.63 2.32
N GLU A 189 -28.92 11.62 1.74
CA GLU A 189 -29.30 11.62 0.33
C GLU A 189 -30.51 12.53 0.02
N SER A 190 -31.06 13.22 1.02
CA SER A 190 -32.19 14.13 0.79
C SER A 190 -31.78 15.27 -0.13
N ALA A 191 -32.69 15.67 -1.02
CA ALA A 191 -32.46 16.78 -1.93
C ALA A 191 -32.10 18.07 -1.19
N ALA A 192 -32.61 18.27 0.03
CA ALA A 192 -32.31 19.42 0.87
C ALA A 192 -30.85 19.43 1.34
N ALA A 193 -30.35 18.30 1.88
CA ALA A 193 -28.97 18.18 2.33
C ALA A 193 -27.96 18.26 1.18
N GLN A 194 -28.25 17.59 0.05
CA GLN A 194 -27.43 17.70 -1.15
C GLN A 194 -27.37 19.14 -1.66
N THR A 195 -28.52 19.83 -1.69
CA THR A 195 -28.56 21.25 -2.09
C THR A 195 -27.77 22.15 -1.12
N GLU A 196 -27.86 21.91 0.18
CA GLU A 196 -27.09 22.64 1.19
C GLU A 196 -25.58 22.41 1.00
N ALA A 197 -25.15 21.17 0.87
CA ALA A 197 -23.75 20.81 0.67
C ALA A 197 -23.17 21.44 -0.60
N GLN A 198 -23.85 21.33 -1.74
CA GLN A 198 -23.37 21.91 -2.99
C GLN A 198 -23.31 23.44 -2.93
N ARG A 199 -24.25 24.10 -2.24
CA ARG A 199 -24.16 25.55 -1.99
C ARG A 199 -22.94 25.93 -1.16
N VAL A 200 -22.60 25.12 -0.16
CA VAL A 200 -21.41 25.34 0.68
C VAL A 200 -20.15 25.15 -0.14
N PHE A 201 -20.00 24.05 -0.89
CA PHE A 201 -18.82 23.83 -1.73
C PHE A 201 -18.67 24.91 -2.81
N ALA A 202 -19.75 25.29 -3.50
CA ALA A 202 -19.71 26.33 -4.51
C ALA A 202 -19.28 27.69 -3.93
N ARG A 203 -19.76 28.04 -2.74
CA ARG A 203 -19.34 29.26 -2.02
C ARG A 203 -17.87 29.21 -1.64
N LEU A 204 -17.42 28.11 -1.05
CA LEU A 204 -16.02 27.91 -0.62
C LEU A 204 -15.07 27.93 -1.83
N CYS A 205 -15.43 27.26 -2.92
CA CYS A 205 -14.67 27.28 -4.18
C CYS A 205 -14.52 28.71 -4.73
N ARG A 206 -15.62 29.50 -4.76
CA ARG A 206 -15.57 30.91 -5.18
C ARG A 206 -14.73 31.79 -4.25
N SER A 207 -14.55 31.40 -2.99
CA SER A 207 -13.60 32.05 -2.08
C SER A 207 -12.15 31.56 -2.20
N GLY A 208 -11.87 30.62 -3.12
CA GLY A 208 -10.54 30.09 -3.38
C GLY A 208 -10.20 28.78 -2.65
N ASP A 209 -11.17 28.12 -2.01
CA ASP A 209 -10.94 26.82 -1.40
C ASP A 209 -10.83 25.73 -2.46
N ARG A 210 -9.60 25.26 -2.68
CA ARG A 210 -9.25 24.27 -3.70
C ARG A 210 -10.07 22.98 -3.58
N GLU A 211 -10.14 22.41 -2.39
CA GLU A 211 -10.82 21.12 -2.17
C GLU A 211 -12.31 21.20 -2.44
N SER A 212 -12.95 22.30 -2.04
CA SER A 212 -14.36 22.53 -2.35
C SER A 212 -14.62 22.67 -3.85
N CYS A 213 -13.69 23.24 -4.63
CA CYS A 213 -13.79 23.24 -6.09
C CYS A 213 -13.79 21.82 -6.66
N VAL A 214 -12.90 20.95 -6.17
CA VAL A 214 -12.83 19.54 -6.60
C VAL A 214 -14.11 18.79 -6.27
N SER A 215 -14.60 18.90 -5.03
CA SER A 215 -15.83 18.24 -4.60
C SER A 215 -17.04 18.69 -5.42
N HIS A 216 -17.15 20.00 -5.69
CA HIS A 216 -18.26 20.53 -6.48
C HIS A 216 -18.17 20.18 -7.97
N ALA A 217 -16.98 20.26 -8.58
CA ALA A 217 -16.75 19.86 -9.97
C ALA A 217 -17.11 18.40 -10.19
N ARG A 218 -16.70 17.50 -9.29
CA ARG A 218 -17.03 16.07 -9.35
C ARG A 218 -18.54 15.84 -9.36
N TRP A 219 -19.28 16.56 -8.51
CA TRP A 219 -20.73 16.46 -8.49
C TRP A 219 -21.36 16.95 -9.80
N LEU A 220 -20.91 18.09 -10.34
CA LEU A 220 -21.38 18.63 -11.61
C LEU A 220 -21.11 17.69 -12.79
N THR A 221 -19.94 17.07 -12.85
CA THR A 221 -19.59 16.08 -13.88
C THR A 221 -20.55 14.88 -13.83
N GLN A 222 -20.83 14.35 -12.63
CA GLN A 222 -21.78 13.25 -12.46
C GLN A 222 -23.23 13.60 -12.82
N GLN A 223 -23.62 14.87 -12.71
CA GLN A 223 -24.93 15.32 -13.19
C GLN A 223 -24.94 15.42 -14.72
N GLN A 224 -23.88 15.99 -15.31
CA GLN A 224 -23.74 16.10 -16.75
C GLN A 224 -23.71 14.75 -17.47
N GLU A 225 -23.12 13.71 -16.88
CA GLU A 225 -23.16 12.34 -17.44
C GLU A 225 -24.58 11.74 -17.46
N ARG A 226 -25.49 12.20 -16.60
CA ARG A 226 -26.89 11.77 -16.58
C ARG A 226 -27.74 12.53 -17.60
N ASP A 227 -27.37 13.77 -17.87
CA ASP A 227 -28.06 14.68 -18.79
C ASP A 227 -27.22 14.85 -20.07
N GLU A 228 -27.34 13.89 -21.01
CA GLU A 228 -26.55 13.77 -22.26
C GLU A 228 -26.44 15.05 -23.13
N ASP A 229 -27.26 16.07 -22.89
CA ASP A 229 -27.41 17.27 -23.72
C ASP A 229 -26.91 18.58 -23.06
N SER A 230 -26.26 18.55 -21.89
CA SER A 230 -25.83 19.78 -21.19
C SER A 230 -24.36 19.82 -20.81
N ARG A 231 -23.52 20.54 -21.57
CA ARG A 231 -22.24 21.02 -21.03
C ARG A 231 -22.55 22.14 -20.05
N SER A 232 -22.44 21.89 -18.75
CA SER A 232 -22.80 22.88 -17.73
C SER A 232 -21.82 24.07 -17.76
N PRO A 233 -22.28 25.32 -18.00
CA PRO A 233 -21.44 26.51 -17.85
C PRO A 233 -20.86 26.64 -16.43
N GLU A 234 -21.59 26.13 -15.43
CA GLU A 234 -21.14 26.10 -14.04
C GLU A 234 -19.95 25.16 -13.86
N LEU A 235 -19.92 23.99 -14.51
CA LEU A 235 -18.76 23.09 -14.44
C LEU A 235 -17.48 23.76 -14.96
N ARG A 236 -17.57 24.49 -16.07
CA ARG A 236 -16.42 25.27 -16.59
C ARG A 236 -15.98 26.35 -15.62
N GLU A 237 -16.91 27.06 -15.00
CA GLU A 237 -16.60 28.08 -13.98
C GLU A 237 -15.81 27.45 -12.83
N ILE A 238 -16.31 26.33 -12.29
CA ILE A 238 -15.73 25.65 -11.13
C ILE A 238 -14.38 25.02 -11.46
N GLN A 239 -14.22 24.36 -12.61
CA GLN A 239 -12.93 23.87 -13.09
C GLN A 239 -11.92 25.02 -13.26
N SER A 240 -12.37 26.15 -13.80
CA SER A 240 -11.55 27.34 -13.98
C SER A 240 -11.13 27.95 -12.63
N LEU A 241 -12.02 27.98 -11.64
CA LEU A 241 -11.73 28.42 -10.27
C LEU A 241 -10.75 27.47 -9.57
N GLY A 242 -10.99 26.16 -9.62
CA GLY A 242 -10.12 25.15 -9.03
C GLY A 242 -8.72 25.14 -9.66
N CYS A 243 -8.65 25.28 -10.98
CA CYS A 243 -7.39 25.43 -11.70
C CYS A 243 -6.60 26.67 -11.24
N ARG A 244 -7.28 27.81 -11.01
CA ARG A 244 -6.64 29.01 -10.42
C ARG A 244 -6.28 28.84 -8.94
N ALA A 245 -7.02 28.01 -8.21
CA ALA A 245 -6.75 27.67 -6.82
C ALA A 245 -5.61 26.64 -6.64
N GLY A 246 -4.96 26.22 -7.73
CA GLY A 246 -3.79 25.34 -7.68
C GLY A 246 -4.11 23.84 -7.80
N ASP A 247 -5.27 23.46 -8.32
CA ASP A 247 -5.60 22.06 -8.61
C ASP A 247 -5.17 21.68 -10.04
N GLY A 248 -4.32 20.66 -10.18
CA GLY A 248 -3.78 20.24 -11.47
C GLY A 248 -4.79 19.44 -12.30
N TYR A 249 -5.54 18.55 -11.65
CA TYR A 249 -6.58 17.74 -12.30
C TYR A 249 -7.67 18.60 -12.93
N LEU A 250 -8.20 19.60 -12.21
CA LEU A 250 -9.21 20.51 -12.76
C LEU A 250 -8.67 21.39 -13.89
N CYS A 251 -7.37 21.76 -13.86
CA CYS A 251 -6.73 22.41 -15.00
C CYS A 251 -6.67 21.49 -16.22
N HIS A 252 -6.28 20.23 -16.02
CA HIS A 252 -6.20 19.23 -17.07
C HIS A 252 -7.57 18.95 -17.71
N ASP A 253 -8.61 18.75 -16.91
CA ASP A 253 -9.96 18.46 -17.44
C ASP A 253 -10.50 19.63 -18.26
N LEU A 254 -10.25 20.87 -17.80
CA LEU A 254 -10.57 22.06 -18.57
C LEU A 254 -9.71 22.14 -19.85
N ALA A 255 -8.41 21.81 -19.76
CA ALA A 255 -7.51 21.80 -20.91
C ALA A 255 -7.99 20.82 -21.99
N MET A 256 -8.38 19.60 -21.61
CA MET A 256 -8.91 18.59 -22.53
C MET A 256 -10.21 19.03 -23.19
N ALA A 257 -11.13 19.65 -22.43
CA ALA A 257 -12.37 20.17 -22.96
C ALA A 257 -12.14 21.30 -23.99
N VAL A 258 -11.28 22.28 -23.64
CA VAL A 258 -10.90 23.37 -24.56
C VAL A 258 -10.11 22.82 -25.75
N PHE A 259 -9.24 21.83 -25.54
CA PHE A 259 -8.49 21.20 -26.60
C PHE A 259 -9.44 20.56 -27.60
N ALA A 260 -10.41 19.76 -27.16
CA ALA A 260 -11.39 19.10 -28.03
C ALA A 260 -12.27 20.09 -28.82
N GLU A 261 -12.58 21.26 -28.25
CA GLU A 261 -13.34 22.34 -28.92
C GLU A 261 -12.52 23.10 -29.98
N GLY A 262 -11.19 23.13 -29.85
CA GLY A 262 -10.30 23.85 -30.75
C GLY A 262 -10.21 23.24 -32.16
N SER A 263 -10.27 24.07 -33.19
CA SER A 263 -9.98 23.67 -34.58
C SER A 263 -8.51 23.94 -34.94
N GLY A 264 -7.96 23.12 -35.82
CA GLY A 264 -6.56 23.22 -36.27
C GLY A 264 -5.57 22.34 -35.49
N PRO A 265 -4.28 22.36 -35.89
CA PRO A 265 -3.21 21.60 -35.26
C PRO A 265 -3.05 21.90 -33.76
N PRO A 266 -2.56 20.94 -32.95
CA PRO A 266 -2.36 21.11 -31.50
C PRO A 266 -1.61 22.39 -31.10
N GLU A 267 -0.55 22.74 -31.83
CA GLU A 267 0.28 23.93 -31.62
C GLU A 267 -0.47 25.26 -31.82
N GLN A 268 -1.66 25.23 -32.43
CA GLN A 268 -2.52 26.40 -32.63
C GLN A 268 -3.60 26.53 -31.55
N ARG A 269 -3.73 25.56 -30.63
CA ARG A 269 -4.73 25.53 -29.55
C ARG A 269 -4.22 26.23 -28.28
N VAL A 270 -3.84 27.50 -28.41
CA VAL A 270 -3.12 28.30 -27.38
C VAL A 270 -3.78 28.25 -26.00
N GLU A 271 -5.10 28.37 -25.91
CA GLU A 271 -5.82 28.35 -24.63
C GLU A 271 -5.68 26.99 -23.92
N ALA A 272 -5.82 25.89 -24.66
CA ALA A 272 -5.64 24.55 -24.11
C ALA A 272 -4.18 24.30 -23.68
N LEU A 273 -3.21 24.76 -24.48
CA LEU A 273 -1.79 24.65 -24.15
C LEU A 273 -1.46 25.38 -22.84
N ALA A 274 -1.97 26.59 -22.66
CA ALA A 274 -1.77 27.36 -21.43
C ALA A 274 -2.38 26.66 -20.20
N LEU A 275 -3.47 25.90 -20.37
CA LEU A 275 -4.07 25.11 -19.30
C LEU A 275 -3.27 23.85 -18.99
N PHE A 276 -2.71 23.16 -19.99
CA PHE A 276 -1.78 22.04 -19.76
C PHE A 276 -0.49 22.49 -19.09
N ASP A 277 0.04 23.66 -19.45
CA ASP A 277 1.20 24.28 -18.78
C ASP A 277 0.89 24.50 -17.30
N ARG A 278 -0.26 25.13 -17.00
CA ARG A 278 -0.69 25.37 -15.63
C ARG A 278 -0.98 24.08 -14.85
N ALA A 279 -1.54 23.05 -15.50
CA ALA A 279 -1.77 21.76 -14.87
C ALA A 279 -0.45 21.14 -14.36
N CYS A 280 0.62 21.21 -15.16
CA CYS A 280 1.96 20.78 -14.75
C CYS A 280 2.55 21.66 -13.64
N ASP A 281 2.37 22.99 -13.72
CA ASP A 281 2.86 23.90 -12.68
C ASP A 281 2.18 23.63 -11.33
N ASN A 282 0.90 23.26 -11.35
CA ASN A 282 0.12 22.90 -10.16
C ASN A 282 0.46 21.48 -9.65
N GLU A 283 0.61 20.51 -10.55
CA GLU A 283 0.85 19.10 -10.22
C GLU A 283 1.81 18.42 -11.21
N SER A 284 2.88 17.84 -10.68
CA SER A 284 3.96 17.25 -11.46
C SER A 284 3.53 16.11 -12.40
N ASP A 285 2.43 15.44 -12.08
CA ASP A 285 1.90 14.30 -12.83
C ASP A 285 1.55 14.69 -14.28
N PHE A 286 1.18 15.95 -14.52
CA PHE A 286 0.80 16.45 -15.84
C PHE A 286 1.98 16.99 -16.66
N CYS A 287 3.18 17.05 -16.09
CA CYS A 287 4.34 17.60 -16.79
C CYS A 287 4.80 16.76 -17.99
N SER A 288 4.54 15.46 -17.97
CA SER A 288 4.80 14.56 -19.11
C SER A 288 3.93 14.92 -20.31
N ILE A 289 2.63 15.13 -20.09
CA ILE A 289 1.64 15.51 -21.12
C ILE A 289 2.01 16.86 -21.74
N ARG A 290 2.27 17.86 -20.89
CA ARG A 290 2.76 19.18 -21.33
C ARG A 290 3.99 19.04 -22.24
N THR A 291 5.01 18.33 -21.76
CA THR A 291 6.29 18.18 -22.48
C THR A 291 6.09 17.47 -23.82
N ALA A 292 5.26 16.43 -23.86
CA ALA A 292 4.93 15.73 -25.10
C ALA A 292 4.29 16.67 -26.13
N ILE A 293 3.26 17.44 -25.74
CA ILE A 293 2.53 18.31 -26.67
C ILE A 293 3.45 19.39 -27.26
N HIS A 294 4.30 20.02 -26.44
CA HIS A 294 5.23 21.06 -26.91
C HIS A 294 6.39 20.51 -27.76
N ALA A 295 6.79 19.25 -27.56
CA ALA A 295 7.87 18.64 -28.34
C ALA A 295 7.45 18.30 -29.79
N ARG A 296 6.14 18.13 -30.04
CA ARG A 296 5.61 17.65 -31.32
C ARG A 296 6.16 18.39 -32.55
N PRO A 297 6.19 19.74 -32.65
CA PRO A 297 6.65 20.41 -33.87
C PRO A 297 8.11 20.11 -34.23
N LEU A 298 8.98 20.05 -33.23
CA LEU A 298 10.40 19.73 -33.41
C LEU A 298 10.60 18.26 -33.81
N LEU A 299 9.84 17.35 -33.18
CA LEU A 299 9.86 15.94 -33.51
C LEU A 299 9.37 15.66 -34.93
N VAL A 300 8.32 16.35 -35.39
CA VAL A 300 7.84 16.29 -36.79
C VAL A 300 8.94 16.73 -37.74
N GLN A 301 9.50 17.92 -37.55
CA GLN A 301 10.57 18.45 -38.40
C GLN A 301 11.78 17.50 -38.45
N GLY A 302 12.14 16.92 -37.31
CA GLY A 302 13.27 16.02 -37.22
C GLY A 302 13.05 14.67 -37.87
N CYS A 303 11.86 14.11 -37.70
CA CYS A 303 11.49 12.88 -38.38
C CYS A 303 11.41 13.07 -39.91
N GLU A 304 10.91 14.21 -40.37
CA GLU A 304 10.92 14.58 -41.81
C GLU A 304 12.34 14.74 -42.36
N ALA A 305 13.27 15.26 -41.55
CA ALA A 305 14.68 15.34 -41.87
C ALA A 305 15.42 13.99 -41.80
N GLY A 306 14.72 12.88 -41.51
CA GLY A 306 15.27 11.52 -41.48
C GLY A 306 15.98 11.15 -40.18
N ARG A 307 15.79 11.90 -39.09
CA ARG A 307 16.37 11.55 -37.78
C ARG A 307 15.53 10.46 -37.10
N ALA A 308 16.09 9.25 -37.00
CA ALA A 308 15.38 8.08 -36.52
C ALA A 308 14.87 8.21 -35.06
N GLN A 309 15.64 8.86 -34.18
CA GLN A 309 15.25 9.11 -32.78
C GLN A 309 14.04 10.05 -32.69
N ASP A 310 13.99 11.10 -33.52
CA ASP A 310 12.86 12.04 -33.55
C ASP A 310 11.61 11.35 -34.10
N CYS A 311 11.75 10.44 -35.07
CA CYS A 311 10.67 9.60 -35.54
C CYS A 311 10.14 8.63 -34.47
N TYR A 312 11.04 8.04 -33.67
CA TYR A 312 10.65 7.14 -32.59
C TYR A 312 9.85 7.89 -31.51
N ALA A 313 10.40 8.99 -31.00
CA ALA A 313 9.75 9.82 -29.99
C ALA A 313 8.41 10.41 -30.47
N LEU A 314 8.30 10.78 -31.76
CA LEU A 314 7.04 11.21 -32.35
C LEU A 314 6.00 10.08 -32.38
N GLY A 315 6.42 8.87 -32.72
CA GLY A 315 5.57 7.69 -32.71
C GLY A 315 5.06 7.35 -31.30
N GLU A 316 5.93 7.41 -30.28
CA GLU A 316 5.55 7.16 -28.89
C GLU A 316 4.54 8.19 -28.39
N LEU A 317 4.74 9.46 -28.75
CA LEU A 317 3.81 10.55 -28.42
C LEU A 317 2.40 10.29 -28.98
N TYR A 318 2.29 9.77 -30.20
CA TYR A 318 1.00 9.42 -30.81
C TYR A 318 0.38 8.12 -30.27
N GLN A 319 1.11 7.34 -29.47
CA GLN A 319 0.61 6.11 -28.86
C GLN A 319 0.35 6.23 -27.36
N ALA A 320 0.60 7.39 -26.76
CA ALA A 320 0.44 7.61 -25.34
C ALA A 320 -1.06 7.55 -24.94
N PRO A 321 -1.48 6.55 -24.15
CA PRO A 321 -2.89 6.39 -23.78
C PRO A 321 -3.43 7.60 -23.01
N GLY A 322 -4.61 8.08 -23.39
CA GLY A 322 -5.25 9.23 -22.74
C GLY A 322 -4.62 10.58 -23.10
N SER A 323 -3.63 10.59 -24.00
CA SER A 323 -3.07 11.81 -24.56
C SER A 323 -4.08 12.46 -25.52
N PRO A 324 -4.20 13.80 -25.54
CA PRO A 324 -4.97 14.50 -26.57
C PRO A 324 -4.41 14.31 -27.98
N LEU A 325 -3.20 13.74 -28.12
CA LEU A 325 -2.53 13.46 -29.39
C LEU A 325 -2.58 11.98 -29.80
N GLU A 326 -3.22 11.12 -29.02
CA GLU A 326 -3.27 9.68 -29.31
C GLU A 326 -3.93 9.41 -30.68
N SER A 327 -3.16 8.80 -31.60
CA SER A 327 -3.58 8.50 -32.96
C SER A 327 -2.72 7.39 -33.56
N ALA A 328 -3.26 6.16 -33.61
CA ALA A 328 -2.60 5.02 -34.23
C ALA A 328 -2.27 5.26 -35.71
N ALA A 329 -3.09 6.04 -36.42
CA ALA A 329 -2.86 6.40 -37.83
C ALA A 329 -1.64 7.31 -38.00
N ASP A 330 -1.48 8.32 -37.13
CA ASP A 330 -0.36 9.26 -37.20
C ASP A 330 0.95 8.64 -36.70
N ALA A 331 0.88 7.62 -35.85
CA ALA A 331 2.05 6.87 -35.35
C ALA A 331 2.70 5.96 -36.41
N ARG A 332 1.98 5.55 -37.47
CA ARG A 332 2.46 4.52 -38.43
C ARG A 332 3.72 4.91 -39.16
N ALA A 333 3.71 6.06 -39.82
CA ALA A 333 4.84 6.50 -40.64
C ALA A 333 6.09 6.81 -39.80
N PRO A 334 6.00 7.53 -38.66
CA PRO A 334 7.15 7.75 -37.78
C PRO A 334 7.76 6.44 -37.25
N MET A 335 6.95 5.50 -36.77
CA MET A 335 7.45 4.21 -36.25
C MET A 335 8.17 3.38 -37.34
N GLY A 336 7.62 3.35 -38.57
CA GLY A 336 8.28 2.70 -39.71
C GLY A 336 9.65 3.32 -40.03
N LYS A 337 9.72 4.65 -40.13
CA LYS A 337 10.97 5.39 -40.36
C LYS A 337 11.99 5.17 -39.25
N ALA A 338 11.55 5.08 -38.00
CA ALA A 338 12.43 4.81 -36.86
C ALA A 338 13.06 3.41 -36.96
N CYS A 339 12.27 2.39 -37.29
CA CYS A 339 12.78 1.03 -37.52
C CYS A 339 13.77 0.98 -38.69
N GLU A 340 13.43 1.61 -39.82
CA GLU A 340 14.32 1.69 -40.99
C GLU A 340 15.61 2.48 -40.70
N GLY A 341 15.53 3.45 -39.80
CA GLY A 341 16.67 4.22 -39.29
C GLY A 341 17.51 3.49 -38.23
N GLY A 342 17.21 2.23 -37.92
CA GLY A 342 18.00 1.38 -37.03
C GLY A 342 17.57 1.37 -35.56
N ILE A 343 16.43 1.99 -35.21
CA ILE A 343 15.86 1.88 -33.87
C ILE A 343 15.08 0.58 -33.77
N ILE A 344 15.75 -0.44 -33.27
CA ILE A 344 15.24 -1.82 -33.21
C ILE A 344 13.95 -1.90 -32.37
N GLU A 345 13.84 -1.12 -31.31
CA GLU A 345 12.68 -1.05 -30.42
C GLU A 345 11.39 -0.69 -31.17
N ALA A 346 11.50 0.18 -32.18
CA ALA A 346 10.39 0.66 -32.99
C ALA A 346 9.81 -0.42 -33.94
N CYS A 347 10.59 -1.44 -34.28
CA CYS A 347 10.26 -2.37 -35.36
C CYS A 347 9.02 -3.23 -35.08
N THR A 348 8.84 -3.71 -33.84
CA THR A 348 7.64 -4.47 -33.47
C THR A 348 6.39 -3.58 -33.57
N ILE A 349 6.47 -2.36 -33.06
CA ILE A 349 5.35 -1.40 -33.05
C ILE A 349 4.98 -0.99 -34.47
N ALA A 350 5.98 -0.68 -35.30
CA ALA A 350 5.78 -0.36 -36.72
C ALA A 350 5.08 -1.51 -37.46
N ALA A 351 5.50 -2.75 -37.22
CA ALA A 351 4.92 -3.93 -37.86
C ALA A 351 3.46 -4.15 -37.46
N GLU A 352 3.13 -4.03 -36.18
CA GLU A 352 1.74 -4.13 -35.68
C GLU A 352 0.86 -3.01 -36.25
N LEU A 353 1.37 -1.77 -36.27
CA LEU A 353 0.66 -0.64 -36.86
C LEU A 353 0.45 -0.79 -38.37
N ALA A 354 1.39 -1.39 -39.10
CA ALA A 354 1.22 -1.68 -40.52
C ALA A 354 0.12 -2.71 -40.77
N LEU A 355 -0.05 -3.71 -39.91
CA LEU A 355 -1.12 -4.70 -40.07
C LEU A 355 -2.53 -4.12 -39.86
N GLN A 356 -2.63 -2.93 -39.26
CA GLN A 356 -3.89 -2.17 -39.16
C GLN A 356 -4.17 -1.30 -40.41
N ASP A 357 -3.23 -1.21 -41.34
CA ASP A 357 -3.38 -0.54 -42.62
C ASP A 357 -3.96 -1.51 -43.67
N SER A 358 -4.93 -1.05 -44.45
CA SER A 358 -5.56 -1.84 -45.51
C SER A 358 -4.79 -1.81 -46.84
N ALA A 359 -3.63 -1.13 -46.88
CA ALA A 359 -2.78 -1.08 -48.06
C ALA A 359 -2.33 -2.48 -48.53
N PRO A 360 -2.31 -2.76 -49.84
CA PRO A 360 -1.95 -4.09 -50.37
C PRO A 360 -0.55 -4.60 -49.99
N ASP A 361 0.39 -3.69 -49.70
CA ASP A 361 1.77 -3.98 -49.32
C ASP A 361 2.00 -3.97 -47.80
N ALA A 362 0.95 -3.74 -46.99
CA ALA A 362 1.03 -3.65 -45.53
C ALA A 362 1.67 -4.88 -44.87
N ALA A 363 1.25 -6.08 -45.25
CA ALA A 363 1.81 -7.33 -44.75
C ALA A 363 3.31 -7.46 -45.11
N ALA A 364 3.70 -7.08 -46.33
CA ALA A 364 5.09 -7.13 -46.77
C ALA A 364 5.99 -6.15 -46.00
N ARG A 365 5.47 -4.97 -45.64
CA ARG A 365 6.18 -4.03 -44.76
C ARG A 365 6.30 -4.57 -43.34
N ALA A 366 5.22 -5.11 -42.78
CA ALA A 366 5.20 -5.69 -41.44
C ALA A 366 6.20 -6.85 -41.31
N GLU A 367 6.22 -7.79 -42.27
CA GLU A 367 7.21 -8.87 -42.29
C GLU A 367 8.65 -8.34 -42.29
N ARG A 368 8.93 -7.33 -43.12
CA ARG A 368 10.26 -6.73 -43.19
C ARG A 368 10.69 -6.17 -41.84
N TRP A 369 9.82 -5.41 -41.18
CA TRP A 369 10.13 -4.80 -39.89
C TRP A 369 10.24 -5.83 -38.77
N TYR A 370 9.39 -6.86 -38.73
CA TYR A 370 9.56 -7.98 -37.81
C TYR A 370 10.90 -8.70 -37.98
N ARG A 371 11.31 -8.97 -39.23
CA ARG A 371 12.60 -9.60 -39.50
C ARG A 371 13.75 -8.69 -39.09
N THR A 372 13.67 -7.38 -39.35
CA THR A 372 14.65 -6.40 -38.89
C THR A 372 14.76 -6.39 -37.36
N GLY A 373 13.64 -6.28 -36.64
CA GLY A 373 13.63 -6.27 -35.19
C GLY A 373 14.18 -7.57 -34.59
N CYS A 374 13.80 -8.71 -35.19
CA CYS A 374 14.29 -10.01 -34.75
C CYS A 374 15.81 -10.18 -34.98
N ALA A 375 16.30 -9.79 -36.16
CA ALA A 375 17.74 -9.79 -36.46
C ALA A 375 18.53 -8.80 -35.57
N GLY A 376 17.90 -7.72 -35.13
CA GLY A 376 18.44 -6.76 -34.17
C GLY A 376 18.42 -7.22 -32.71
N GLY A 377 17.99 -8.46 -32.42
CA GLY A 377 17.95 -9.01 -31.07
C GLY A 377 16.70 -8.65 -30.25
N GLN A 378 15.69 -8.01 -30.85
CA GLN A 378 14.42 -7.74 -30.18
C GLN A 378 13.59 -9.02 -30.09
N ALA A 379 13.62 -9.68 -28.93
CA ALA A 379 12.84 -10.89 -28.69
C ALA A 379 11.34 -10.68 -28.98
N GLY A 380 10.79 -9.50 -28.67
CA GLY A 380 9.41 -9.13 -28.95
C GLY A 380 9.02 -9.27 -30.43
N SER A 381 9.89 -8.84 -31.34
CA SER A 381 9.68 -8.98 -32.79
C SER A 381 9.67 -10.43 -33.23
N CYS A 382 10.64 -11.24 -32.77
CA CYS A 382 10.70 -12.66 -33.11
C CYS A 382 9.46 -13.42 -32.62
N ILE A 383 9.00 -13.09 -31.40
CA ILE A 383 7.83 -13.72 -30.78
C ILE A 383 6.55 -13.33 -31.51
N ALA A 384 6.31 -12.04 -31.72
CA ALA A 384 5.12 -11.54 -32.39
C ALA A 384 5.00 -12.09 -33.82
N PHE A 385 6.10 -12.06 -34.57
CA PHE A 385 6.13 -12.62 -35.92
C PHE A 385 5.95 -14.13 -35.95
N GLY A 386 6.64 -14.85 -35.05
CA GLY A 386 6.55 -16.31 -34.92
C GLY A 386 5.11 -16.77 -34.65
N ARG A 387 4.40 -16.12 -33.71
CA ARG A 387 2.99 -16.41 -33.41
C ARG A 387 2.10 -16.20 -34.64
N ARG A 388 2.22 -15.04 -35.28
CA ARG A 388 1.42 -14.68 -36.46
C ARG A 388 1.61 -15.67 -37.62
N LEU A 389 2.83 -16.16 -37.85
CA LEU A 389 3.10 -17.19 -38.86
C LEU A 389 2.51 -18.56 -38.49
N VAL A 390 2.57 -18.98 -37.22
CA VAL A 390 1.96 -20.24 -36.77
C VAL A 390 0.43 -20.17 -36.86
N ASP A 391 -0.15 -19.02 -36.52
CA ASP A 391 -1.60 -18.82 -36.42
C ASP A 391 -2.25 -18.42 -37.75
N GLY A 392 -1.45 -17.94 -38.71
CA GLY A 392 -1.95 -17.41 -39.99
C GLY A 392 -2.66 -16.07 -39.86
N ASP A 393 -2.27 -15.25 -38.88
CA ASP A 393 -2.89 -13.95 -38.60
C ASP A 393 -2.11 -12.79 -39.25
N GLY A 394 -2.72 -12.17 -40.27
CA GLY A 394 -2.09 -11.14 -41.10
C GLY A 394 -1.06 -11.68 -42.10
N PHE A 395 -0.78 -12.99 -42.07
CA PHE A 395 0.14 -13.71 -42.95
C PHE A 395 -0.40 -15.10 -43.31
N PRO A 396 0.00 -15.71 -44.43
CA PRO A 396 -0.24 -17.13 -44.67
C PRO A 396 0.36 -18.00 -43.56
N ARG A 397 -0.37 -19.03 -43.12
CA ARG A 397 0.10 -19.96 -42.09
C ARG A 397 1.38 -20.70 -42.54
N ASP A 398 2.47 -20.49 -41.82
CA ASP A 398 3.80 -21.10 -42.04
C ASP A 398 4.46 -21.44 -40.69
N PRO A 399 4.11 -22.60 -40.09
CA PRO A 399 4.69 -23.01 -38.81
C PRO A 399 6.16 -23.43 -38.94
N GLY A 400 6.59 -23.83 -40.14
CA GLY A 400 7.99 -24.16 -40.45
C GLY A 400 8.93 -22.97 -40.23
N GLN A 401 8.45 -21.74 -40.48
CA GLN A 401 9.18 -20.51 -40.12
C GLN A 401 8.80 -19.96 -38.75
N GLY A 402 7.54 -20.12 -38.33
CA GLY A 402 7.05 -19.56 -37.07
C GLY A 402 7.62 -20.25 -35.82
N TYR A 403 7.63 -21.59 -35.78
CA TYR A 403 8.08 -22.34 -34.61
C TYR A 403 9.57 -22.15 -34.27
N PRO A 404 10.51 -22.10 -35.23
CA PRO A 404 11.91 -21.80 -34.93
C PRO A 404 12.12 -20.44 -34.24
N LEU A 405 11.36 -19.41 -34.61
CA LEU A 405 11.43 -18.09 -33.97
C LEU A 405 11.00 -18.16 -32.50
N LEU A 406 9.92 -18.89 -32.22
CA LEU A 406 9.41 -19.12 -30.86
C LEU A 406 10.37 -20.00 -30.05
N ALA A 407 10.91 -21.07 -30.66
CA ALA A 407 11.86 -21.97 -30.02
C ALA A 407 13.15 -21.26 -29.62
N SER A 408 13.65 -20.36 -30.47
CA SER A 408 14.82 -19.51 -30.15
C SER A 408 14.54 -18.59 -28.97
N ALA A 409 13.34 -18.02 -28.87
CA ALA A 409 12.95 -17.20 -27.72
C ALA A 409 12.89 -18.04 -26.44
N CYS A 410 12.29 -19.23 -26.49
CA CYS A 410 12.28 -20.18 -25.37
C CYS A 410 13.70 -20.56 -24.91
N ALA A 411 14.59 -20.92 -25.85
CA ALA A 411 15.99 -21.26 -25.56
C ALA A 411 16.78 -20.11 -24.93
N SER A 412 16.35 -18.86 -25.16
CA SER A 412 16.95 -17.66 -24.55
C SER A 412 16.43 -17.36 -23.14
N GLY A 413 15.64 -18.26 -22.54
CA GLY A 413 15.13 -18.14 -21.17
C GLY A 413 13.74 -17.51 -21.06
N ARG A 414 13.01 -17.29 -22.18
CA ARG A 414 11.62 -16.82 -22.17
C ARG A 414 10.65 -17.96 -21.83
N THR A 415 10.47 -18.19 -20.53
CA THR A 415 9.67 -19.30 -20.01
C THR A 415 8.20 -19.23 -20.46
N ASP A 416 7.66 -18.03 -20.69
CA ASP A 416 6.33 -17.83 -21.27
C ASP A 416 6.18 -18.43 -22.67
N ILE A 417 7.22 -18.37 -23.49
CA ILE A 417 7.24 -18.96 -24.83
C ILE A 417 7.54 -20.46 -24.78
N CYS A 418 8.33 -20.92 -23.80
CA CYS A 418 8.50 -22.35 -23.55
C CYS A 418 7.18 -23.02 -23.16
N ASP A 419 6.41 -22.41 -22.25
CA ASP A 419 5.08 -22.89 -21.84
C ASP A 419 4.11 -22.90 -23.05
N GLU A 420 4.20 -21.88 -23.92
CA GLU A 420 3.39 -21.77 -25.14
C GLU A 420 3.71 -22.90 -26.12
N LEU A 421 4.99 -23.18 -26.36
CA LEU A 421 5.42 -24.28 -27.24
C LEU A 421 5.00 -25.64 -26.68
N GLU A 422 5.16 -25.85 -25.37
CA GLU A 422 4.69 -27.07 -24.69
C GLU A 422 3.18 -27.25 -24.87
N THR A 423 2.40 -26.17 -24.74
CA THR A 423 0.94 -26.21 -24.99
C THR A 423 0.63 -26.52 -26.45
N ARG A 424 1.32 -25.88 -27.40
CA ARG A 424 1.10 -26.09 -28.84
C ARG A 424 1.47 -27.50 -29.29
N THR A 425 2.41 -28.19 -28.62
CA THR A 425 2.73 -29.61 -28.92
C THR A 425 1.54 -30.57 -28.72
N ALA A 426 0.53 -30.16 -27.94
CA ALA A 426 -0.68 -30.95 -27.76
C ALA A 426 -1.68 -30.83 -28.92
N THR A 427 -1.61 -29.75 -29.71
CA THR A 427 -2.62 -29.39 -30.72
C THR A 427 -2.06 -29.26 -32.13
N ASP A 428 -0.77 -28.94 -32.26
CA ASP A 428 -0.08 -28.77 -33.54
C ASP A 428 1.10 -29.76 -33.60
N PRO A 429 1.05 -30.77 -34.49
CA PRO A 429 2.10 -31.77 -34.61
C PRO A 429 3.44 -31.20 -35.11
N GLU A 430 3.47 -29.98 -35.66
CA GLU A 430 4.70 -29.30 -36.11
C GLU A 430 5.39 -28.52 -34.97
N ALA A 431 4.77 -28.42 -33.79
CA ALA A 431 5.33 -27.69 -32.66
C ALA A 431 6.52 -28.45 -32.01
N PRO A 432 7.68 -27.79 -31.79
CA PRO A 432 8.85 -28.41 -31.21
C PRO A 432 8.73 -28.60 -29.69
N VAL A 433 9.28 -29.71 -29.19
CA VAL A 433 9.39 -30.00 -27.74
C VAL A 433 10.61 -29.25 -27.15
N PRO A 434 10.45 -28.37 -26.14
CA PRO A 434 11.58 -27.63 -25.55
C PRO A 434 12.58 -28.54 -24.80
N VAL A 435 13.89 -28.27 -24.95
CA VAL A 435 14.97 -28.95 -24.20
C VAL A 435 15.34 -28.11 -22.97
N ALA A 436 15.32 -28.71 -21.77
CA ALA A 436 15.68 -28.04 -20.52
C ALA A 436 17.21 -28.13 -20.25
N ASP A 437 17.90 -26.99 -20.12
CA ASP A 437 19.31 -26.90 -19.70
C ASP A 437 19.43 -26.68 -18.18
N ASN A 438 20.42 -27.35 -17.57
CA ASN A 438 20.65 -27.57 -16.14
C ASN A 438 21.98 -26.93 -15.67
N SER A 439 22.26 -25.70 -16.09
CA SER A 439 23.54 -25.03 -15.82
C SER A 439 23.41 -23.93 -14.76
N TYR A 440 23.56 -24.27 -13.48
CA TYR A 440 24.08 -23.32 -12.48
C TYR A 440 24.97 -24.07 -11.48
N LEU A 441 26.28 -23.86 -11.62
CA LEU A 441 27.29 -24.27 -10.65
C LEU A 441 27.27 -23.26 -9.48
N PRO A 442 27.44 -23.69 -8.21
CA PRO A 442 27.54 -22.78 -7.07
C PRO A 442 28.92 -22.12 -6.98
N ASP A 443 28.93 -20.83 -6.66
CA ASP A 443 30.11 -20.02 -6.36
C ASP A 443 30.90 -20.54 -5.14
N ASP A 444 32.22 -20.28 -5.17
CA ASP A 444 33.22 -20.62 -4.14
C ASP A 444 32.82 -20.14 -2.71
N PRO A 445 32.90 -20.99 -1.68
CA PRO A 445 32.65 -20.67 -0.27
C PRO A 445 33.31 -19.39 0.26
N GLU A 446 34.55 -19.07 -0.14
CA GLU A 446 35.23 -17.85 0.32
C GLU A 446 34.57 -16.58 -0.25
N ALA A 447 34.05 -16.66 -1.48
CA ALA A 447 33.32 -15.55 -2.10
C ALA A 447 31.95 -15.31 -1.43
N LEU A 448 31.32 -16.37 -0.88
CA LEU A 448 30.06 -16.28 -0.14
C LEU A 448 30.23 -15.61 1.22
N GLU A 449 31.29 -15.94 1.97
CA GLU A 449 31.55 -15.34 3.28
C GLU A 449 31.91 -13.86 3.19
N GLU A 450 32.75 -13.51 2.23
CA GLU A 450 33.15 -12.14 1.94
C GLU A 450 31.94 -11.29 1.48
N ARG A 451 31.05 -11.86 0.66
CA ARG A 451 29.79 -11.23 0.27
C ARG A 451 28.84 -11.05 1.46
N GLN A 452 28.74 -12.06 2.33
CA GLN A 452 27.87 -12.00 3.51
C GLN A 452 28.36 -10.96 4.54
N ARG A 453 29.67 -10.79 4.68
CA ARG A 453 30.25 -9.75 5.55
C ARG A 453 29.91 -8.36 5.06
N ARG A 454 30.11 -8.08 3.77
CA ARG A 454 29.72 -6.79 3.15
C ARG A 454 28.23 -6.49 3.35
N ILE A 455 27.35 -7.46 3.07
CA ILE A 455 25.91 -7.33 3.28
C ILE A 455 25.58 -7.00 4.75
N ASN A 456 26.26 -7.62 5.71
CA ASN A 456 25.99 -7.39 7.13
C ASN A 456 26.44 -6.00 7.60
N GLU A 457 27.60 -5.54 7.11
CA GLU A 457 28.13 -4.20 7.39
C GLU A 457 27.27 -3.11 6.75
N GLU A 458 26.87 -3.29 5.48
CA GLU A 458 25.92 -2.44 4.77
C GLU A 458 24.59 -2.35 5.53
N ASN A 459 23.97 -3.49 5.87
CA ASN A 459 22.72 -3.51 6.63
C ASN A 459 22.83 -2.85 8.02
N ALA A 460 24.01 -2.90 8.67
CA ALA A 460 24.22 -2.27 9.98
C ALA A 460 24.44 -0.76 9.85
N ALA A 461 25.14 -0.32 8.80
CA ALA A 461 25.27 1.08 8.45
C ALA A 461 23.90 1.67 8.06
N GLU A 462 23.13 0.98 7.22
CA GLU A 462 21.77 1.35 6.83
C GLU A 462 20.82 1.48 8.03
N ARG A 463 20.88 0.57 9.00
CA ARG A 463 20.05 0.68 10.22
C ARG A 463 20.42 1.88 11.10
N ARG A 464 21.70 2.23 11.21
CA ARG A 464 22.15 3.40 11.97
C ARG A 464 21.78 4.68 11.25
N ALA A 465 22.10 4.75 9.95
CA ALA A 465 21.70 5.84 9.07
C ALA A 465 20.18 6.03 9.08
N TRP A 466 19.40 4.95 9.08
CA TRP A 466 17.94 5.00 9.16
C TRP A 466 17.46 5.56 10.50
N ARG A 467 18.00 5.10 11.64
CA ARG A 467 17.62 5.62 12.98
C ARG A 467 17.97 7.10 13.14
N GLU A 468 19.13 7.50 12.65
CA GLU A 468 19.57 8.90 12.64
C GLU A 468 18.75 9.74 11.63
N SER A 469 18.21 9.12 10.57
CA SER A 469 17.34 9.81 9.60
C SER A 469 15.89 10.00 10.07
N VAL A 470 15.41 9.23 11.07
CA VAL A 470 13.98 9.21 11.46
C VAL A 470 13.71 9.69 12.89
N CYS A 471 14.71 10.03 13.69
CA CYS A 471 14.51 10.54 15.06
C CYS A 471 15.36 11.78 15.36
N THR A 472 14.76 12.76 16.05
CA THR A 472 15.42 13.96 16.58
C THR A 472 15.36 13.95 18.11
N SER A 473 16.50 14.08 18.77
CA SER A 473 16.58 14.28 20.23
C SER A 473 16.98 15.72 20.53
N THR A 474 16.29 16.38 21.46
CA THR A 474 16.57 17.76 21.88
C THR A 474 16.70 17.85 23.40
N ALA A 475 17.52 18.80 23.85
CA ALA A 475 17.70 19.11 25.26
C ALA A 475 17.70 20.64 25.41
N VAL A 476 16.73 21.18 26.14
CA VAL A 476 16.51 22.64 26.27
C VAL A 476 16.47 23.01 27.75
N THR A 477 17.21 24.04 28.15
CA THR A 477 17.13 24.59 29.51
C THR A 477 16.23 25.82 29.55
N PHE A 478 15.16 25.78 30.34
CA PHE A 478 14.20 26.87 30.51
C PHE A 478 13.97 27.17 32.00
N ARG A 479 14.11 28.45 32.39
CA ARG A 479 13.99 28.93 33.79
C ARG A 479 14.77 28.08 34.82
N GLY A 480 15.93 27.54 34.43
CA GLY A 480 16.80 26.72 35.30
C GLY A 480 16.52 25.21 35.28
N THR A 481 15.49 24.75 34.56
CA THR A 481 15.12 23.33 34.42
C THR A 481 15.51 22.81 33.04
N LEU A 482 16.10 21.60 32.98
CA LEU A 482 16.43 20.90 31.74
C LEU A 482 15.24 20.05 31.26
N TYR A 483 14.85 20.21 30.00
CA TYR A 483 13.79 19.47 29.33
C TYR A 483 14.40 18.66 28.18
N GLU A 484 14.34 17.34 28.28
CA GLU A 484 14.80 16.42 27.24
C GLU A 484 13.62 15.85 26.47
N ASP A 485 13.73 15.79 25.15
CA ASP A 485 12.71 15.20 24.30
C ASP A 485 13.35 14.35 23.19
N THR A 486 12.63 13.34 22.72
CA THR A 486 12.99 12.56 21.53
C THR A 486 11.74 12.31 20.69
N ILE A 487 11.75 12.86 19.48
CA ILE A 487 10.67 12.79 18.51
C ILE A 487 11.15 11.96 17.34
N CYS A 488 10.49 10.83 17.12
CA CYS A 488 10.70 10.03 15.92
C CYS A 488 9.58 10.32 14.94
N ASP A 489 9.91 10.44 13.65
CA ASP A 489 8.92 10.50 12.59
C ASP A 489 7.95 9.35 12.79
N PRO A 490 6.65 9.64 12.94
CA PRO A 490 5.66 8.61 13.03
C PRO A 490 5.44 8.09 11.61
N LEU A 491 6.33 7.20 11.19
CA LEU A 491 5.91 6.13 10.31
C LEU A 491 4.65 5.58 10.95
N GLN A 492 3.54 5.64 10.21
CA GLN A 492 2.35 4.87 10.50
C GLN A 492 2.78 3.55 11.15
N ARG A 493 2.18 3.24 12.30
CA ARG A 493 2.36 1.97 12.99
C ARG A 493 1.76 0.87 12.10
N LEU A 494 2.42 0.59 10.99
CA LEU A 494 2.20 -0.53 10.09
C LEU A 494 2.75 -1.75 10.82
N ILE A 495 1.98 -2.84 10.86
CA ILE A 495 2.53 -4.14 11.22
C ILE A 495 3.80 -4.35 10.38
N GLY A 496 4.94 -4.46 11.08
CA GLY A 496 6.31 -4.20 10.60
C GLY A 496 6.88 -5.28 9.68
N GLY A 497 6.07 -5.79 8.76
CA GLY A 497 6.55 -6.62 7.67
C GLY A 497 7.29 -5.78 6.64
N TYR A 498 8.42 -6.28 6.15
CA TYR A 498 9.13 -5.69 5.03
C TYR A 498 8.51 -6.13 3.70
N ARG A 499 8.48 -5.21 2.74
CA ARG A 499 8.06 -5.49 1.36
C ARG A 499 9.08 -6.43 0.70
N LEU A 500 8.63 -7.51 0.08
CA LEU A 500 9.51 -8.37 -0.72
C LEU A 500 9.72 -7.78 -2.11
N ARG A 501 10.80 -8.20 -2.76
CA ARG A 501 10.94 -8.09 -4.22
C ARG A 501 10.10 -9.17 -4.91
N PRO A 502 9.54 -8.88 -6.10
CA PRO A 502 8.86 -9.90 -6.89
C PRO A 502 9.76 -11.15 -7.09
N GLY A 503 9.21 -12.34 -6.86
CA GLY A 503 9.94 -13.62 -6.96
C GLY A 503 10.86 -14.00 -5.78
N GLN A 504 10.96 -13.18 -4.73
CA GLN A 504 11.87 -13.44 -3.60
C GLN A 504 11.43 -14.59 -2.68
N ALA A 505 10.14 -14.95 -2.66
CA ALA A 505 9.59 -16.11 -1.94
C ALA A 505 8.79 -17.00 -2.90
N PRO A 506 9.46 -17.72 -3.83
CA PRO A 506 8.82 -18.42 -4.95
C PRO A 506 7.94 -19.62 -4.53
N TRP A 507 8.01 -20.03 -3.26
CA TRP A 507 7.20 -21.10 -2.68
C TRP A 507 5.86 -20.62 -2.13
N GLN A 508 5.66 -19.31 -1.97
CA GLN A 508 4.46 -18.78 -1.34
C GLN A 508 3.22 -19.13 -2.16
N ALA A 509 2.22 -19.71 -1.50
CA ALA A 509 0.92 -20.03 -2.08
C ALA A 509 -0.17 -19.17 -1.45
N LEU A 510 -1.15 -18.82 -2.27
CA LEU A 510 -2.34 -18.07 -1.87
C LEU A 510 -3.57 -18.96 -2.04
N LEU A 511 -4.31 -19.21 -0.96
CA LEU A 511 -5.66 -19.75 -1.04
C LEU A 511 -6.62 -18.59 -1.36
N TRP A 512 -7.26 -18.68 -2.52
CA TRP A 512 -8.04 -17.61 -3.11
C TRP A 512 -9.52 -17.99 -3.16
N ARG A 513 -10.39 -17.09 -2.70
CA ARG A 513 -11.85 -17.25 -2.79
C ARG A 513 -12.40 -16.80 -4.14
N PRO A 514 -13.49 -17.43 -4.60
CA PRO A 514 -14.26 -16.89 -5.71
C PRO A 514 -14.80 -15.50 -5.37
N GLU A 515 -15.09 -14.71 -6.38
CA GLU A 515 -15.74 -13.40 -6.21
C GLU A 515 -17.12 -13.54 -5.56
N ARG A 516 -17.86 -14.59 -5.87
CA ARG A 516 -19.15 -14.89 -5.23
C ARG A 516 -19.05 -16.15 -4.38
N LEU A 517 -19.38 -16.02 -3.11
CA LEU A 517 -19.43 -17.13 -2.15
C LEU A 517 -20.88 -17.31 -1.66
N GLY A 518 -21.59 -18.27 -2.23
CA GLY A 518 -23.02 -18.41 -2.00
C GLY A 518 -23.78 -17.23 -2.62
N THR A 519 -24.52 -16.47 -1.80
CA THR A 519 -25.24 -15.26 -2.21
C THR A 519 -24.42 -13.97 -2.05
N GLU A 520 -23.25 -14.05 -1.42
CA GLU A 520 -22.41 -12.90 -1.08
C GLU A 520 -21.36 -12.62 -2.17
N ILE A 521 -21.17 -11.34 -2.52
CA ILE A 521 -20.09 -10.89 -3.41
C ILE A 521 -18.97 -10.32 -2.54
N LEU A 522 -17.78 -10.92 -2.62
CA LEU A 522 -16.62 -10.56 -1.83
C LEU A 522 -15.87 -9.39 -2.47
N ARG A 523 -15.51 -8.40 -1.64
CA ARG A 523 -14.59 -7.32 -2.03
C ARG A 523 -13.18 -7.87 -2.34
N PRO A 524 -12.35 -7.17 -3.14
CA PRO A 524 -11.05 -7.67 -3.61
C PRO A 524 -10.16 -8.23 -2.48
N GLY A 525 -9.93 -7.48 -1.40
CA GLY A 525 -9.13 -7.94 -0.26
C GLY A 525 -9.70 -9.17 0.46
N ALA A 526 -11.03 -9.27 0.57
CA ALA A 526 -11.71 -10.39 1.23
C ALA A 526 -11.54 -11.73 0.49
N ARG A 527 -11.03 -11.69 -0.75
CA ARG A 527 -10.72 -12.89 -1.54
C ARG A 527 -9.42 -13.56 -1.13
N VAL A 528 -8.52 -12.85 -0.44
CA VAL A 528 -7.35 -13.44 0.25
C VAL A 528 -7.86 -14.25 1.44
N ALA A 529 -7.91 -15.57 1.30
CA ALA A 529 -8.46 -16.43 2.35
C ALA A 529 -7.40 -16.81 3.37
N CYS A 530 -6.29 -17.36 2.88
CA CYS A 530 -5.19 -17.92 3.65
C CYS A 530 -3.92 -17.98 2.80
N GLY A 531 -2.78 -18.13 3.45
CA GLY A 531 -1.51 -18.49 2.82
C GLY A 531 -1.26 -20.00 2.73
N GLY A 532 -0.13 -20.34 2.16
CA GLY A 532 0.37 -21.70 2.00
C GLY A 532 1.80 -21.72 1.49
N ALA A 533 2.37 -22.92 1.35
CA ALA A 533 3.66 -23.10 0.70
C ALA A 533 3.65 -24.32 -0.23
N MET A 534 4.21 -24.17 -1.44
CA MET A 534 4.45 -25.30 -2.32
C MET A 534 5.62 -26.12 -1.77
N VAL A 535 5.37 -27.35 -1.34
CA VAL A 535 6.39 -28.23 -0.72
C VAL A 535 6.88 -29.31 -1.69
N ALA A 536 6.09 -29.58 -2.73
CA ALA A 536 6.49 -30.34 -3.92
C ALA A 536 5.57 -29.95 -5.08
N THR A 537 5.94 -30.30 -6.31
CA THR A 537 5.11 -30.06 -7.49
C THR A 537 3.71 -30.67 -7.30
N GLY A 538 2.67 -29.83 -7.36
CA GLY A 538 1.28 -30.24 -7.15
C GLY A 538 0.83 -30.36 -5.70
N TRP A 539 1.70 -30.09 -4.72
CA TRP A 539 1.42 -30.24 -3.29
C TRP A 539 1.65 -28.94 -2.53
N ILE A 540 0.58 -28.45 -1.92
CA ILE A 540 0.56 -27.22 -1.13
C ILE A 540 0.31 -27.58 0.33
N LEU A 541 1.16 -27.04 1.21
CA LEU A 541 0.97 -27.09 2.65
C LEU A 541 0.22 -25.84 3.12
N THR A 542 -0.79 -26.02 3.97
CA THR A 542 -1.58 -24.91 4.55
C THR A 542 -2.16 -25.31 5.92
N ALA A 543 -2.96 -24.46 6.55
CA ALA A 543 -3.65 -24.75 7.81
C ALA A 543 -4.96 -25.50 7.56
N ALA A 544 -5.38 -26.35 8.51
CA ALA A 544 -6.62 -27.11 8.37
C ALA A 544 -7.85 -26.23 8.51
N HIS A 545 -7.82 -25.21 9.37
CA HIS A 545 -8.92 -24.27 9.53
C HIS A 545 -9.22 -23.46 8.26
N CYS A 546 -8.28 -23.37 7.33
CA CYS A 546 -8.49 -22.73 6.03
C CYS A 546 -9.35 -23.56 5.07
N ILE A 547 -9.47 -24.89 5.31
CA ILE A 547 -10.12 -25.81 4.37
C ILE A 547 -11.33 -26.54 4.94
N VAL A 548 -11.47 -26.64 6.26
CA VAL A 548 -12.60 -27.33 6.91
C VAL A 548 -13.16 -26.60 8.14
N ASP A 549 -14.47 -26.74 8.35
CA ASP A 549 -15.17 -26.24 9.53
C ASP A 549 -14.98 -27.16 10.77
N LYS A 550 -15.59 -26.79 11.90
CA LYS A 550 -15.57 -27.57 13.14
C LYS A 550 -16.15 -29.00 13.02
N ASN A 551 -16.96 -29.26 12.00
CA ASN A 551 -17.56 -30.57 11.71
C ASN A 551 -16.77 -31.34 10.63
N LYS A 552 -15.57 -30.87 10.26
CA LYS A 552 -14.75 -31.39 9.16
C LYS A 552 -15.44 -31.30 7.78
N LYS A 553 -16.45 -30.45 7.63
CA LYS A 553 -17.04 -30.15 6.32
C LYS A 553 -16.12 -29.20 5.56
N SER A 554 -15.97 -29.43 4.26
CA SER A 554 -15.16 -28.58 3.39
C SER A 554 -15.69 -27.15 3.40
N LEU A 555 -14.80 -26.18 3.67
CA LEU A 555 -15.03 -24.75 3.42
C LEU A 555 -14.77 -24.40 1.95
N LEU A 556 -14.10 -25.29 1.22
CA LEU A 556 -13.77 -25.12 -0.19
C LEU A 556 -14.97 -25.52 -1.03
N GLY A 557 -15.49 -24.56 -1.80
CA GLY A 557 -16.54 -24.73 -2.80
C GLY A 557 -16.06 -24.38 -4.22
N PRO A 558 -16.94 -24.51 -5.23
CA PRO A 558 -16.63 -24.13 -6.61
C PRO A 558 -16.04 -22.72 -6.70
N GLY A 559 -14.95 -22.58 -7.46
CA GLY A 559 -14.27 -21.31 -7.67
C GLY A 559 -13.18 -20.96 -6.64
N HIS A 560 -12.98 -21.75 -5.58
CA HIS A 560 -11.76 -21.64 -4.77
C HIS A 560 -10.54 -22.12 -5.57
N ARG A 561 -9.43 -21.39 -5.45
CA ARG A 561 -8.19 -21.67 -6.19
C ARG A 561 -6.97 -21.59 -5.30
N ILE A 562 -5.90 -22.26 -5.72
CA ILE A 562 -4.54 -21.96 -5.25
C ILE A 562 -3.88 -21.04 -6.28
N ARG A 563 -3.27 -19.95 -5.85
CA ARG A 563 -2.44 -19.10 -6.71
C ARG A 563 -0.98 -19.19 -6.30
N LEU A 564 -0.09 -19.33 -7.28
CA LEU A 564 1.37 -19.39 -7.11
C LEU A 564 2.03 -18.31 -7.99
N GLY A 565 3.20 -17.81 -7.60
CA GLY A 565 3.93 -16.80 -8.40
C GLY A 565 3.28 -15.40 -8.35
N VAL A 566 2.45 -15.16 -7.34
CA VAL A 566 1.74 -13.89 -7.13
C VAL A 566 2.62 -12.96 -6.31
N TYR A 567 2.67 -11.69 -6.69
CA TYR A 567 3.23 -10.62 -5.86
C TYR A 567 2.10 -9.71 -5.37
N ASN A 568 1.28 -9.18 -6.27
CA ASN A 568 0.04 -8.46 -5.95
C ASN A 568 -1.18 -9.39 -6.12
N PRO A 569 -1.90 -9.73 -5.03
CA PRO A 569 -3.02 -10.67 -5.09
C PRO A 569 -4.24 -10.13 -5.82
N GLN A 570 -4.35 -8.81 -6.02
CA GLN A 570 -5.46 -8.18 -6.74
C GLN A 570 -5.18 -7.98 -8.23
N ALA A 571 -3.90 -8.04 -8.63
CA ALA A 571 -3.52 -8.05 -10.04
C ALA A 571 -3.77 -9.44 -10.65
N ASP A 572 -3.85 -9.47 -11.99
CA ASP A 572 -3.84 -10.72 -12.75
C ASP A 572 -2.43 -11.31 -12.81
N GLU A 573 -1.95 -11.71 -11.64
CA GLU A 573 -0.62 -12.27 -11.45
C GLU A 573 -0.67 -13.75 -11.07
N GLY A 574 0.41 -14.45 -11.41
CA GLY A 574 0.68 -15.82 -11.05
C GLY A 574 -0.11 -16.84 -11.86
N VAL A 575 -0.15 -18.06 -11.35
CA VAL A 575 -0.90 -19.17 -11.93
C VAL A 575 -1.95 -19.63 -10.93
N SER A 576 -3.19 -19.66 -11.38
CA SER A 576 -4.36 -20.01 -10.58
C SER A 576 -4.80 -21.44 -10.87
N TYR A 577 -4.79 -22.32 -9.88
CA TYR A 577 -5.10 -23.75 -10.00
C TYR A 577 -6.42 -24.13 -9.33
N PRO A 578 -7.24 -24.99 -9.95
CA PRO A 578 -8.35 -25.61 -9.27
C PRO A 578 -7.85 -26.56 -8.17
N ILE A 579 -8.59 -26.61 -7.06
CA ILE A 579 -8.29 -27.51 -5.95
C ILE A 579 -8.87 -28.88 -6.25
N LEU A 580 -8.01 -29.89 -6.46
CA LEU A 580 -8.46 -31.26 -6.71
C LEU A 580 -8.88 -31.96 -5.42
N ARG A 581 -8.10 -31.74 -4.36
CA ARG A 581 -8.32 -32.39 -3.07
C ARG A 581 -7.69 -31.57 -1.96
N ALA A 582 -8.42 -31.44 -0.84
CA ALA A 582 -7.91 -30.88 0.38
C ALA A 582 -7.97 -31.95 1.49
N ILE A 583 -6.86 -32.14 2.20
CA ILE A 583 -6.65 -33.24 3.13
C ILE A 583 -6.23 -32.66 4.47
N PRO A 584 -7.17 -32.41 5.40
CA PRO A 584 -6.83 -31.97 6.75
C PRO A 584 -6.17 -33.12 7.51
N HIS A 585 -5.27 -32.78 8.44
CA HIS A 585 -4.70 -33.78 9.33
C HIS A 585 -5.82 -34.52 10.11
N PRO A 586 -5.81 -35.87 10.22
CA PRO A 586 -6.91 -36.63 10.83
C PRO A 586 -7.24 -36.23 12.27
N ARG A 587 -6.22 -35.80 13.01
CA ARG A 587 -6.30 -35.33 14.41
C ARG A 587 -6.56 -33.83 14.55
N TYR A 588 -6.85 -33.12 13.45
CA TYR A 588 -7.21 -31.71 13.52
C TYR A 588 -8.43 -31.52 14.43
N HIS A 589 -8.31 -30.60 15.40
CA HIS A 589 -9.36 -30.24 16.34
C HIS A 589 -9.53 -28.72 16.35
N GLU A 590 -10.63 -28.24 15.77
CA GLU A 590 -10.89 -26.82 15.50
C GLU A 590 -10.90 -25.95 16.76
N PRO A 591 -11.62 -26.29 17.85
CA PRO A 591 -11.71 -25.43 19.03
C PRO A 591 -10.36 -25.16 19.70
N SER A 592 -9.48 -26.16 19.67
CA SER A 592 -8.14 -26.04 20.25
C SER A 592 -7.07 -25.87 19.20
N ARG A 593 -7.37 -25.63 17.92
CA ARG A 593 -6.39 -25.55 16.82
C ARG A 593 -5.29 -26.63 16.86
N ALA A 594 -5.58 -27.83 17.38
CA ALA A 594 -4.59 -28.89 17.50
C ALA A 594 -4.36 -29.52 16.14
N PHE A 595 -3.11 -29.79 15.75
CA PHE A 595 -2.78 -30.34 14.42
C PHE A 595 -3.43 -29.54 13.29
N ASP A 596 -3.41 -28.22 13.40
CA ASP A 596 -3.97 -27.30 12.41
C ASP A 596 -3.04 -27.21 11.19
N ILE A 597 -3.10 -28.26 10.37
CA ILE A 597 -2.29 -28.44 9.16
C ILE A 597 -3.04 -29.30 8.15
N ALA A 598 -2.86 -28.98 6.87
CA ALA A 598 -3.50 -29.63 5.75
C ALA A 598 -2.60 -29.68 4.51
N LEU A 599 -2.88 -30.63 3.63
CA LEU A 599 -2.32 -30.69 2.29
C LEU A 599 -3.41 -30.43 1.25
N VAL A 600 -3.09 -29.60 0.26
CA VAL A 600 -3.93 -29.37 -0.91
C VAL A 600 -3.20 -29.91 -2.14
N ARG A 601 -3.92 -30.73 -2.93
CA ARG A 601 -3.45 -31.27 -4.20
C ARG A 601 -4.06 -30.48 -5.35
N ILE A 602 -3.21 -30.07 -6.28
CA ILE A 602 -3.57 -29.42 -7.55
C ILE A 602 -3.03 -30.25 -8.72
N ASP A 603 -3.61 -30.13 -9.92
CA ASP A 603 -2.94 -30.61 -11.14
C ASP A 603 -2.04 -29.46 -11.64
N PRO A 604 -0.70 -29.63 -11.63
CA PRO A 604 0.23 -28.60 -12.14
C PRO A 604 -0.04 -28.16 -13.58
N ARG A 605 -0.75 -28.97 -14.37
CA ARG A 605 -1.11 -28.67 -15.77
C ARG A 605 -2.46 -27.98 -15.93
N SER A 606 -3.26 -27.90 -14.86
CA SER A 606 -4.60 -27.29 -14.88
C SER A 606 -4.62 -25.81 -14.49
N GLY A 607 -3.43 -25.21 -14.33
CA GLY A 607 -3.26 -23.82 -13.97
C GLY A 607 -3.72 -22.88 -15.08
N VAL A 608 -4.35 -21.79 -14.68
CA VAL A 608 -4.67 -20.66 -15.56
C VAL A 608 -3.72 -19.53 -15.22
N LYS A 609 -2.87 -19.15 -16.17
CA LYS A 609 -1.83 -18.13 -16.01
C LYS A 609 -2.44 -16.74 -16.20
N GLY A 610 -2.09 -15.81 -15.32
CA GLY A 610 -2.42 -14.38 -15.47
C GLY A 610 -1.39 -13.64 -16.34
N GLU A 611 -1.63 -12.35 -16.58
CA GLU A 611 -0.77 -11.45 -17.38
C GLU A 611 0.71 -11.42 -16.96
N ALA A 612 1.00 -11.54 -15.67
CA ALA A 612 2.37 -11.62 -15.16
C ALA A 612 2.52 -12.83 -14.22
N THR A 613 3.71 -13.43 -14.14
CA THR A 613 3.97 -14.55 -13.23
C THR A 613 5.39 -14.46 -12.68
N ASN A 614 5.50 -14.42 -11.35
CA ASN A 614 6.79 -14.49 -10.67
C ASN A 614 7.26 -15.95 -10.56
N SER A 615 8.55 -16.15 -10.23
CA SER A 615 9.12 -17.48 -10.06
C SER A 615 8.31 -18.35 -9.08
N ILE A 616 8.07 -19.61 -9.45
CA ILE A 616 7.39 -20.62 -8.62
C ILE A 616 8.37 -21.75 -8.34
N ARG A 617 8.60 -22.09 -7.07
CA ARG A 617 9.51 -23.17 -6.65
C ARG A 617 9.03 -23.83 -5.36
N ALA A 618 9.33 -25.11 -5.19
CA ALA A 618 9.04 -25.79 -3.93
C ALA A 618 10.03 -25.36 -2.83
N ILE A 619 9.56 -25.28 -1.59
CA ILE A 619 10.41 -25.08 -0.40
C ILE A 619 10.65 -26.40 0.34
N ARG A 620 11.84 -26.52 0.93
CA ARG A 620 12.22 -27.66 1.75
C ARG A 620 11.42 -27.72 3.06
N LEU A 621 10.88 -28.90 3.36
CA LEU A 621 10.34 -29.22 4.68
C LEU A 621 11.46 -29.60 5.65
N ASP A 622 11.32 -29.24 6.92
CA ASP A 622 12.25 -29.60 8.00
C ASP A 622 12.59 -31.10 7.94
N PRO A 623 13.86 -31.47 7.69
CA PRO A 623 14.29 -32.86 7.67
C PRO A 623 14.65 -33.38 9.07
N VAL A 624 14.69 -32.51 10.08
CA VAL A 624 15.11 -32.86 11.44
C VAL A 624 13.94 -33.44 12.22
N SER A 625 14.14 -34.60 12.85
CA SER A 625 13.12 -35.24 13.69
C SER A 625 12.81 -34.41 14.94
N LEU A 626 11.62 -34.64 15.51
CA LEU A 626 11.12 -33.90 16.68
C LEU A 626 12.13 -33.87 17.84
N ASP A 627 12.73 -35.03 18.14
CA ASP A 627 13.66 -35.20 19.27
C ASP A 627 15.01 -34.50 19.06
N LYS A 628 15.36 -34.21 17.79
CA LYS A 628 16.64 -33.58 17.41
C LYS A 628 16.51 -32.09 17.14
N ARG A 629 15.29 -31.60 16.88
CA ARG A 629 15.03 -30.19 16.60
C ARG A 629 14.88 -29.43 17.92
N THR A 630 15.94 -28.81 18.42
CA THR A 630 15.87 -27.99 19.63
C THR A 630 15.16 -26.66 19.36
N ILE A 631 14.14 -26.33 20.16
CA ILE A 631 13.50 -25.01 20.12
C ILE A 631 14.28 -24.08 21.01
N THR A 632 14.99 -23.14 20.39
CA THR A 632 15.82 -22.17 21.10
C THR A 632 15.09 -20.83 21.17
N ASN A 633 14.90 -20.32 22.37
CA ASN A 633 14.32 -19.00 22.58
C ASN A 633 15.17 -17.93 21.86
N GLY A 634 14.51 -17.04 21.12
CA GLY A 634 15.17 -15.99 20.35
C GLY A 634 15.65 -16.40 18.96
N LEU A 635 15.51 -17.67 18.55
CA LEU A 635 15.92 -18.12 17.21
C LEU A 635 15.18 -17.31 16.13
N PRO A 636 15.90 -16.68 15.17
CA PRO A 636 15.27 -15.91 14.11
C PRO A 636 14.54 -16.82 13.13
N VAL A 637 13.29 -16.46 12.85
CA VAL A 637 12.40 -17.17 11.93
C VAL A 637 11.62 -16.16 11.10
N TYR A 638 11.10 -16.60 9.96
CA TYR A 638 10.49 -15.71 8.97
C TYR A 638 9.15 -16.25 8.50
N THR A 639 8.17 -15.37 8.33
CA THR A 639 6.85 -15.73 7.79
C THR A 639 6.50 -14.79 6.63
N TYR A 640 5.68 -15.25 5.70
CA TYR A 640 5.32 -14.52 4.48
C TYR A 640 3.83 -14.62 4.19
N GLY A 641 3.26 -13.54 3.65
CA GLY A 641 1.85 -13.51 3.28
C GLY A 641 1.34 -12.13 2.87
N TRP A 642 0.02 -12.08 2.70
CA TRP A 642 -0.75 -10.90 2.31
C TRP A 642 -1.79 -10.53 3.36
N GLY A 643 -1.68 -11.06 4.57
CA GLY A 643 -2.63 -10.79 5.64
C GLY A 643 -2.75 -9.31 5.96
N LEU A 644 -3.75 -8.98 6.79
CA LEU A 644 -3.98 -7.59 7.17
C LEU A 644 -2.72 -7.00 7.82
N THR A 645 -2.44 -5.75 7.49
CA THR A 645 -1.34 -4.98 8.09
C THR A 645 -1.79 -4.14 9.28
N ALA A 646 -3.03 -4.34 9.73
CA ALA A 646 -3.66 -3.76 10.91
C ALA A 646 -4.78 -4.70 11.41
N LEU A 647 -5.25 -4.51 12.65
CA LEU A 647 -6.34 -5.30 13.24
C LEU A 647 -7.63 -5.23 12.40
N GLU A 648 -7.90 -4.06 11.83
CA GLU A 648 -8.98 -3.79 10.89
C GLU A 648 -8.38 -3.12 9.64
N GLY A 649 -8.87 -3.48 8.46
CA GLY A 649 -8.37 -2.93 7.20
C GLY A 649 -8.37 -3.96 6.07
N GLU A 650 -7.59 -3.66 5.02
CA GLU A 650 -7.45 -4.55 3.87
C GLU A 650 -6.17 -5.39 3.94
N THR A 651 -6.21 -6.52 3.27
CA THR A 651 -5.05 -7.37 3.01
C THR A 651 -4.04 -6.62 2.16
N SER A 652 -2.75 -6.91 2.35
CA SER A 652 -1.71 -6.23 1.58
C SER A 652 -1.83 -6.48 0.07
N THR A 653 -1.68 -5.42 -0.72
CA THR A 653 -1.62 -5.48 -2.20
C THR A 653 -0.28 -5.97 -2.73
N TYR A 654 0.66 -6.37 -1.86
CA TYR A 654 1.93 -6.95 -2.26
C TYR A 654 2.41 -7.97 -1.22
N LEU A 655 3.25 -8.91 -1.63
CA LEU A 655 3.79 -9.93 -0.72
C LEU A 655 4.72 -9.29 0.31
N LYS A 656 4.42 -9.52 1.60
CA LYS A 656 5.21 -9.06 2.74
C LYS A 656 5.85 -10.22 3.48
N GLY A 657 6.92 -9.91 4.21
CA GLY A 657 7.61 -10.84 5.09
C GLY A 657 7.83 -10.22 6.45
N ALA A 658 7.79 -11.03 7.51
CA ALA A 658 8.08 -10.59 8.86
C ALA A 658 9.21 -11.42 9.47
N LYS A 659 10.15 -10.75 10.15
CA LYS A 659 11.22 -11.38 10.91
C LYS A 659 10.78 -11.49 12.37
N LEU A 660 10.62 -12.72 12.85
CA LEU A 660 10.14 -13.04 14.19
C LEU A 660 11.22 -13.77 14.98
N ARG A 661 10.95 -13.98 16.27
CA ARG A 661 11.77 -14.79 17.16
C ARG A 661 10.91 -15.88 17.78
N LEU A 662 11.45 -17.11 17.82
CA LEU A 662 10.79 -18.20 18.55
C LEU A 662 10.79 -17.90 20.05
N GLU A 663 9.69 -18.23 20.72
CA GLU A 663 9.61 -18.23 22.18
C GLU A 663 9.88 -19.62 22.77
N ASP A 664 10.39 -19.63 23.99
CA ASP A 664 10.51 -20.84 24.80
C ASP A 664 9.15 -21.58 24.94
N PRO A 665 9.12 -22.92 24.84
CA PRO A 665 7.87 -23.69 24.94
C PRO A 665 7.05 -23.40 26.21
N ALA A 666 7.68 -23.23 27.38
CA ALA A 666 6.96 -22.95 28.61
C ALA A 666 6.37 -21.53 28.62
N ALA A 667 7.07 -20.55 28.05
CA ALA A 667 6.56 -19.20 27.87
C ALA A 667 5.39 -19.17 26.88
N CYS A 668 5.53 -19.88 25.76
CA CYS A 668 4.49 -20.05 24.74
C CYS A 668 3.19 -20.60 25.35
N THR A 669 3.27 -21.71 26.10
CA THR A 669 2.10 -22.32 26.78
C THR A 669 1.47 -21.37 27.81
N ARG A 670 2.28 -20.63 28.57
CA ARG A 670 1.78 -19.70 29.60
C ARG A 670 1.02 -18.53 28.99
N ARG A 671 1.59 -17.88 27.96
CA ARG A 671 1.04 -16.65 27.36
C ARG A 671 -0.18 -16.92 26.49
N THR A 672 -0.14 -17.98 25.68
CA THR A 672 -1.26 -18.34 24.77
C THR A 672 -2.37 -19.14 25.46
N LYS A 673 -2.19 -19.45 26.75
CA LYS A 673 -3.09 -20.29 27.58
C LYS A 673 -3.41 -21.65 26.94
N PHE A 674 -2.54 -22.12 26.05
CA PHE A 674 -2.77 -23.26 25.19
C PHE A 674 -2.22 -24.54 25.84
N ARG A 675 -3.12 -25.35 26.39
CA ARG A 675 -2.78 -26.51 27.26
C ARG A 675 -3.43 -27.79 26.77
N GLY A 676 -2.72 -28.90 26.89
CA GLY A 676 -3.29 -30.24 26.75
C GLY A 676 -2.35 -31.26 26.12
N PRO A 677 -2.62 -32.57 26.28
CA PRO A 677 -1.73 -33.65 25.81
C PRO A 677 -1.55 -33.69 24.29
N LEU A 678 -2.53 -33.18 23.53
CA LEU A 678 -2.49 -33.13 22.06
C LEU A 678 -1.57 -32.03 21.53
N LEU A 679 -1.17 -31.08 22.38
CA LEU A 679 -0.50 -29.83 22.01
C LEU A 679 0.98 -29.82 22.41
N GLU A 680 1.38 -30.77 23.24
CA GLU A 680 2.74 -30.91 23.74
C GLU A 680 3.75 -31.18 22.60
N GLY A 681 4.67 -30.22 22.43
CA GLY A 681 5.67 -30.22 21.36
C GLY A 681 5.11 -30.01 19.95
N ALA A 682 3.80 -29.78 19.80
CA ALA A 682 3.12 -29.61 18.51
C ALA A 682 3.02 -28.14 18.07
N VAL A 683 3.16 -27.19 19.00
CA VAL A 683 3.01 -25.76 18.73
C VAL A 683 4.30 -25.00 19.00
N LEU A 684 4.63 -24.09 18.10
CA LEU A 684 5.64 -23.05 18.29
C LEU A 684 4.95 -21.70 18.49
N CYS A 685 5.56 -20.81 19.26
CA CYS A 685 5.16 -19.40 19.31
C CYS A 685 6.26 -18.53 18.72
N ALA A 686 5.85 -17.51 17.96
CA ALA A 686 6.79 -16.51 17.45
C ALA A 686 6.14 -15.11 17.42
N SER A 687 6.95 -14.12 17.75
CA SER A 687 6.62 -12.69 17.66
C SER A 687 7.89 -11.89 17.38
N ALA A 688 7.74 -10.70 16.81
CA ALA A 688 8.83 -9.74 16.73
C ALA A 688 8.95 -8.95 18.06
N PRO A 689 10.11 -8.32 18.34
CA PRO A 689 10.30 -7.53 19.56
C PRO A 689 9.32 -6.37 19.75
N ASP A 690 8.74 -5.87 18.66
CA ASP A 690 7.72 -4.83 18.61
C ASP A 690 6.28 -5.39 18.64
N ASN A 691 6.13 -6.69 18.93
CA ASN A 691 4.90 -7.48 18.86
C ASN A 691 4.32 -7.71 17.46
N SER A 692 5.03 -7.36 16.38
CA SER A 692 4.59 -7.70 15.02
C SER A 692 4.50 -9.22 14.85
N GLN A 693 3.44 -9.68 14.17
CA GLN A 693 3.16 -11.10 13.97
C GLN A 693 2.30 -11.37 12.72
N ALA A 694 2.04 -12.65 12.43
CA ALA A 694 1.11 -13.04 11.38
C ALA A 694 -0.33 -12.61 11.74
N CYS A 695 -1.11 -12.22 10.73
CA CYS A 695 -2.46 -11.70 10.91
C CYS A 695 -3.48 -12.43 10.01
N TYR A 696 -4.75 -12.02 10.05
CA TYR A 696 -5.82 -12.58 9.22
C TYR A 696 -5.41 -12.57 7.74
N GLY A 697 -5.47 -13.73 7.09
CA GLY A 697 -5.00 -13.94 5.71
C GLY A 697 -3.60 -14.57 5.60
N ASP A 698 -2.77 -14.50 6.66
CA ASP A 698 -1.46 -15.19 6.70
C ASP A 698 -1.56 -16.65 7.16
N SER A 699 -2.69 -17.05 7.76
CA SER A 699 -2.99 -18.42 8.17
C SER A 699 -2.62 -19.44 7.10
N GLY A 700 -1.92 -20.51 7.46
CA GLY A 700 -1.43 -21.51 6.51
C GLY A 700 -0.11 -21.16 5.83
N GLY A 701 0.36 -19.91 5.91
CA GLY A 701 1.68 -19.50 5.42
C GLY A 701 2.84 -20.21 6.14
N PRO A 702 4.03 -20.29 5.51
CA PRO A 702 5.17 -21.00 6.08
C PRO A 702 5.89 -20.14 7.13
N LEU A 703 6.23 -20.74 8.27
CA LEU A 703 7.27 -20.24 9.17
C LEU A 703 8.57 -20.96 8.84
N ILE A 704 9.56 -20.21 8.36
CA ILE A 704 10.83 -20.75 7.87
C ILE A 704 12.01 -20.33 8.74
N THR A 705 13.07 -21.11 8.64
CA THR A 705 14.40 -20.71 9.08
C THR A 705 15.41 -20.83 7.94
N TYR A 706 16.49 -20.05 8.07
CA TYR A 706 17.69 -20.13 7.26
C TYR A 706 18.88 -20.72 8.06
N GLY A 707 18.70 -21.00 9.36
CA GLY A 707 19.77 -21.39 10.27
C GLY A 707 20.24 -22.85 10.17
N ASP A 708 19.69 -23.64 9.25
CA ASP A 708 20.12 -25.02 9.00
C ASP A 708 21.34 -25.05 8.05
N THR A 709 22.01 -26.20 7.90
CA THR A 709 23.19 -26.34 7.03
C THR A 709 22.92 -25.87 5.59
N GLY A 710 23.74 -24.94 5.09
CA GLY A 710 23.70 -24.45 3.70
C GLY A 710 22.80 -23.25 3.44
N ASN A 711 22.27 -22.58 4.48
CA ASN A 711 21.43 -21.37 4.35
C ASN A 711 20.17 -21.58 3.49
N VAL A 712 19.70 -22.83 3.40
CA VAL A 712 18.55 -23.22 2.57
C VAL A 712 17.25 -22.93 3.33
N PRO A 713 16.30 -22.18 2.75
CA PRO A 713 15.03 -21.87 3.40
C PRO A 713 14.26 -23.16 3.70
N THR A 714 13.88 -23.33 4.97
CA THR A 714 13.28 -24.56 5.46
C THR A 714 12.05 -24.28 6.29
N VAL A 715 10.92 -24.87 5.92
CA VAL A 715 9.65 -24.76 6.66
C VAL A 715 9.73 -25.59 7.92
N ILE A 716 9.65 -24.93 9.08
CA ILE A 716 9.69 -25.57 10.40
C ILE A 716 8.31 -25.58 11.08
N ALA A 717 7.41 -24.68 10.67
CA ALA A 717 6.02 -24.65 11.12
C ALA A 717 5.09 -23.93 10.12
N VAL A 718 3.79 -23.99 10.38
CA VAL A 718 2.72 -23.35 9.59
C VAL A 718 1.93 -22.39 10.46
N VAL A 719 1.59 -21.19 9.98
CA VAL A 719 0.77 -20.20 10.70
C VAL A 719 -0.59 -20.81 11.06
N SER A 720 -0.97 -20.83 12.33
CA SER A 720 -2.22 -21.44 12.80
C SER A 720 -3.18 -20.44 13.43
N ALA A 721 -2.76 -19.72 14.48
CA ALA A 721 -3.66 -18.81 15.18
C ALA A 721 -2.89 -17.70 15.90
N GLY A 722 -3.42 -16.49 15.90
CA GLY A 722 -2.92 -15.35 16.67
C GLY A 722 -4.06 -14.66 17.42
N GLU A 723 -3.72 -13.66 18.24
CA GLU A 723 -4.68 -12.78 18.90
C GLU A 723 -4.53 -11.36 18.35
N ASP A 724 -5.63 -10.85 17.77
CA ASP A 724 -5.82 -9.46 17.32
C ASP A 724 -4.59 -8.85 16.63
N CYS A 725 -3.95 -9.63 15.75
CA CYS A 725 -2.85 -9.22 14.88
C CYS A 725 -1.66 -8.53 15.57
N GLY A 726 -1.43 -8.85 16.85
CA GLY A 726 -0.24 -8.39 17.60
C GLY A 726 -0.54 -7.30 18.60
N THR A 727 -1.76 -6.76 18.58
CA THR A 727 -2.17 -5.66 19.46
C THR A 727 -2.26 -6.07 20.93
N THR A 728 -2.52 -7.34 21.24
CA THR A 728 -2.56 -7.86 22.62
C THR A 728 -1.18 -8.18 23.19
N GLY A 729 -0.12 -8.15 22.37
CA GLY A 729 1.21 -8.61 22.74
C GLY A 729 1.31 -10.12 22.97
N VAL A 730 0.26 -10.92 22.66
CA VAL A 730 0.33 -12.39 22.72
C VAL A 730 0.91 -12.91 21.39
N PRO A 731 1.93 -13.80 21.41
CA PRO A 731 2.57 -14.27 20.18
C PRO A 731 1.67 -15.20 19.37
N SER A 732 1.97 -15.28 18.07
CA SER A 732 1.26 -16.15 17.14
C SER A 732 1.70 -17.59 17.34
N ARG A 733 0.74 -18.50 17.16
CA ARG A 733 0.91 -19.95 17.25
C ARG A 733 1.07 -20.56 15.88
N TYR A 734 1.96 -21.54 15.81
CA TYR A 734 2.31 -22.23 14.59
C TYR A 734 2.29 -23.75 14.79
N THR A 735 1.77 -24.50 13.83
CA THR A 735 1.80 -25.98 13.85
C THR A 735 3.17 -26.48 13.41
N ARG A 736 3.87 -27.20 14.28
CA ARG A 736 5.26 -27.64 14.08
C ARG A 736 5.38 -28.80 13.10
N ILE A 737 6.21 -28.67 12.05
CA ILE A 737 6.40 -29.69 10.99
C ILE A 737 6.96 -31.00 11.56
N ALA A 738 7.98 -30.93 12.41
CA ALA A 738 8.62 -32.11 12.97
C ALA A 738 7.66 -33.06 13.71
N LYS A 739 6.51 -32.56 14.19
CA LYS A 739 5.48 -33.37 14.87
C LYS A 739 4.56 -34.12 13.90
N VAL A 740 4.47 -33.68 12.65
CA VAL A 740 3.50 -34.16 11.64
C VAL A 740 4.19 -34.63 10.36
N ARG A 741 5.53 -34.73 10.36
CA ARG A 741 6.33 -35.06 9.19
C ARG A 741 5.92 -36.39 8.54
N ASP A 742 5.76 -37.43 9.34
CA ASP A 742 5.36 -38.76 8.85
C ASP A 742 4.02 -38.73 8.13
N TRP A 743 3.05 -37.97 8.67
CA TRP A 743 1.75 -37.81 8.03
C TRP A 743 1.86 -37.09 6.68
N ILE A 744 2.72 -36.06 6.57
CA ILE A 744 2.95 -35.35 5.31
C ILE A 744 3.52 -36.32 4.27
N ASP A 745 4.58 -37.04 4.62
CA ASP A 745 5.27 -37.95 3.70
C ASP A 745 4.38 -39.12 3.28
N ASP A 746 3.64 -39.74 4.22
CA ASP A 746 2.70 -40.81 3.93
C ASP A 746 1.58 -40.33 2.99
N THR A 747 1.03 -39.14 3.25
CA THR A 747 -0.07 -38.58 2.45
C THR A 747 0.39 -38.25 1.02
N MET A 748 1.57 -37.64 0.87
CA MET A 748 2.15 -37.33 -0.45
C MET A 748 2.50 -38.59 -1.24
N ALA A 749 2.92 -39.66 -0.55
CA ALA A 749 3.21 -40.97 -1.15
C ALA A 749 1.95 -41.83 -1.40
N GLY A 750 0.76 -41.37 -1.00
CA GLY A 750 -0.49 -42.13 -1.12
C GLY A 750 -0.57 -43.38 -0.23
N ARG A 751 0.20 -43.41 0.86
CA ARG A 751 0.27 -44.54 1.80
C ARG A 751 -0.74 -44.37 2.94
N PRO A 752 -1.29 -45.47 3.51
CA PRO A 752 -2.08 -45.39 4.72
C PRO A 752 -1.19 -44.96 5.89
N HIS A 753 -1.55 -43.86 6.56
CA HIS A 753 -0.77 -43.35 7.69
C HIS A 753 -0.80 -44.33 8.87
N ASN A 754 0.37 -44.72 9.37
CA ASN A 754 0.51 -45.59 10.54
C ASN A 754 1.05 -44.78 11.74
N PRO A 755 0.21 -44.40 12.72
CA PRO A 755 0.60 -43.55 13.84
C PRO A 755 1.56 -44.22 14.85
N ARG A 756 2.07 -45.42 14.56
CA ARG A 756 3.01 -46.19 15.41
C ARG A 756 4.42 -46.32 14.81
N ARG A 757 4.70 -45.80 13.62
CA ARG A 757 6.10 -45.67 13.16
C ARG A 757 6.75 -44.58 13.99
N ARG A 758 7.83 -44.93 14.70
CA ARG A 758 8.66 -44.03 15.49
C ARG A 758 9.83 -43.54 14.67
#